data_AF-A0A3B3ITA2-F1
#
_entry.id   AF-A0A3B3ITA2-F1
#
_cell.length_a   1.000
_cell.length_b   1.000
_cell.length_c   1.000
_cell.angle_alpha   90.00
_cell.angle_beta   90.00
_cell.angle_gamma   90.00
#
_symmetry.space_group_name_H-M   'P 1'
#
loop_
_entity.id
_entity.type
_entity.pdbx_description
1 polymer ?
#
loop_
_entity_poly.entity_id
_entity_poly.type
_entity_poly.pdbx_seq_one_letter_code
_entity_poly.pdbx_strand_id
1 'polypeptide(L)'
;GTETAEFAELKTQIEKMRLDYQHEIENLQNQQDSERAAHAKEMEALRAKLMKVIKEKENSLEAIRSKLDKAEDQHLVEMEDTLNKLQEAEIKVKELEVLQAKCNEQTKVIDNFTSQLKATEEKLLDLDALRKASSEGKSEMKKLRQQLEAAEKQIKHLEIEKNAESSKASSITRELQGRELKLTNLQENLSEVSQVKETLEKELQILKEKFAEASEEAVSVQRSMQETVNKLHQKEEQFNMLSSDLEKLRENLADMEAKFREKDEREEQLIKAKEKLENDIAEIMKMSGDNSSQLTKMNDELRLKERDVEELQLKLTKANENASFLQKSIEDMTVKAEQSQQEAAKKHEEEKKELERKLSDLEKKMETSHNQCQELKARYERATSETKTKHEEILQNLQKTLLDTEDKLKGAREENSGLLQELEELRKQADKAKAAQTAEDAMQIMEQMTKEKTETLASLEDTKQTNAKLQNELDTLKENNLKNVEELNKSKELLTVENQKMEEFRKEIETLKQAAAQKSQQLSALQEENVKLAEELGRSRDEVTSHQKLEEERSVLNNQLLEMKKRESKFIKDADEEKASLQKSISITSALLTEKDAELEKLRNEVTVLRGENASAKSLHSVVQTLESDKVKLELKVKNLELQLKENKRQLSSSSGNTDTQADEDERAQESQQMIDFLNSVIVDLQRKNQDLKMKVEMMSEAALNGNGDDLNNYDSDDQEKQSKKKPRLFCDICDCFDLHDTEDCPTQAQMSEDPPHSTHHGSRGEERPYCEICEMFGHWATNCNDDETF
;
A
#
# COMPACT_ATOMS: atom_id res chain seq x y z
N GLY A 1 37.82 -92.78 -50.71
CA GLY A 1 37.96 -91.44 -51.29
C GLY A 1 36.63 -90.72 -51.41
N THR A 2 35.75 -90.88 -50.41
CA THR A 2 34.41 -90.26 -50.33
C THR A 2 34.32 -89.44 -49.05
N GLU A 3 34.80 -89.98 -47.92
CA GLU A 3 34.90 -89.27 -46.63
C GLU A 3 35.73 -87.98 -46.68
N THR A 4 36.80 -87.93 -47.49
CA THR A 4 37.61 -86.71 -47.68
C THR A 4 36.89 -85.63 -48.50
N ALA A 5 35.94 -86.02 -49.36
CA ALA A 5 35.15 -85.06 -50.14
C ALA A 5 34.02 -84.46 -49.29
N GLU A 6 33.34 -85.29 -48.49
CA GLU A 6 32.31 -84.84 -47.54
C GLU A 6 32.89 -83.92 -46.45
N PHE A 7 34.11 -84.20 -45.95
CA PHE A 7 34.79 -83.31 -45.02
C PHE A 7 35.20 -81.97 -45.65
N ALA A 8 35.64 -81.99 -46.92
CA ALA A 8 35.95 -80.75 -47.65
C ALA A 8 34.69 -79.91 -47.88
N GLU A 9 33.57 -80.54 -48.22
CA GLU A 9 32.28 -79.87 -48.41
C GLU A 9 31.73 -79.28 -47.12
N LEU A 10 31.80 -80.01 -46.00
CA LEU A 10 31.43 -79.50 -44.67
C LEU A 10 32.31 -78.31 -44.26
N LYS A 11 33.63 -78.38 -44.54
CA LYS A 11 34.55 -77.28 -44.28
C LYS A 11 34.21 -76.04 -45.11
N THR A 12 33.83 -76.21 -46.38
CA THR A 12 33.37 -75.11 -47.23
C THR A 12 32.05 -74.51 -46.72
N GLN A 13 31.11 -75.33 -46.25
CA GLN A 13 29.85 -74.84 -45.66
C GLN A 13 30.09 -74.07 -44.35
N ILE A 14 31.00 -74.55 -43.49
CA ILE A 14 31.38 -73.84 -42.26
C ILE A 14 32.06 -72.51 -42.59
N GLU A 15 32.97 -72.47 -43.56
CA GLU A 15 33.63 -71.21 -43.96
C GLU A 15 32.63 -70.22 -44.58
N LYS A 16 31.67 -70.72 -45.36
CA LYS A 16 30.58 -69.89 -45.90
C LYS A 16 29.71 -69.31 -44.77
N MET A 17 29.26 -70.12 -43.82
CA MET A 17 28.52 -69.62 -42.65
C MET A 17 29.34 -68.62 -41.83
N ARG A 18 30.65 -68.84 -41.68
CA ARG A 18 31.53 -67.90 -40.98
C ARG A 18 31.58 -66.54 -41.70
N LEU A 19 31.68 -66.53 -43.03
CA LEU A 19 31.66 -65.31 -43.83
C LEU A 19 30.29 -64.61 -43.78
N ASP A 20 29.19 -65.37 -43.84
CA ASP A 20 27.84 -64.82 -43.73
C ASP A 20 27.61 -64.14 -42.37
N TYR A 21 28.02 -64.81 -41.26
CA TYR A 21 27.96 -64.18 -39.92
C TYR A 21 28.89 -62.98 -39.80
N GLN A 22 30.07 -63.02 -40.41
CA GLN A 22 31.00 -61.88 -40.39
C GLN A 22 30.40 -60.68 -41.12
N HIS A 23 29.73 -60.90 -42.25
CA HIS A 23 29.03 -59.85 -42.99
C HIS A 23 27.81 -59.31 -42.23
N GLU A 24 27.07 -60.18 -41.53
CA GLU A 24 25.94 -59.77 -40.69
C GLU A 24 26.39 -58.93 -39.48
N ILE A 25 27.52 -59.29 -38.84
CA ILE A 25 28.14 -58.48 -37.79
C ILE A 25 28.57 -57.11 -38.34
N GLU A 26 29.20 -57.07 -39.52
CA GLU A 26 29.63 -55.82 -40.15
C GLU A 26 28.43 -54.93 -40.52
N ASN A 27 27.33 -55.51 -41.00
CA ASN A 27 26.09 -54.77 -41.28
C ASN A 27 25.46 -54.22 -40.00
N LEU A 28 25.39 -54.99 -38.91
CA LEU A 28 24.88 -54.54 -37.62
C LEU A 28 25.77 -53.43 -37.01
N GLN A 29 27.09 -53.54 -37.14
CA GLN A 29 28.03 -52.50 -36.71
C GLN A 29 27.82 -51.21 -37.51
N ASN A 30 27.70 -51.28 -38.83
CA ASN A 30 27.43 -50.12 -39.69
C ASN A 30 26.08 -49.48 -39.35
N GLN A 31 25.06 -50.27 -39.04
CA GLN A 31 23.76 -49.77 -38.61
C GLN A 31 23.85 -49.05 -37.26
N GLN A 32 24.54 -49.65 -36.29
CA GLN A 32 24.78 -49.03 -34.97
C GLN A 32 25.57 -47.72 -35.08
N ASP A 33 26.59 -47.66 -35.94
CA ASP A 33 27.39 -46.45 -36.16
C ASP A 33 26.59 -45.36 -36.88
N SER A 34 25.71 -45.73 -37.81
CA SER A 34 24.77 -44.82 -38.46
C SER A 34 23.77 -44.22 -37.46
N GLU A 35 23.19 -45.04 -36.59
CA GLU A 35 22.27 -44.60 -35.53
C GLU A 35 22.97 -43.69 -34.52
N ARG A 36 24.20 -44.02 -34.10
CA ARG A 36 25.02 -43.16 -33.24
C ARG A 36 25.31 -41.81 -33.90
N ALA A 37 25.64 -41.79 -35.19
CA ALA A 37 25.87 -40.56 -35.93
C ALA A 37 24.60 -39.71 -36.09
N ALA A 38 23.44 -40.34 -36.26
CA ALA A 38 22.15 -39.65 -36.30
C ALA A 38 21.81 -39.01 -34.95
N HIS A 39 21.97 -39.76 -33.84
CA HIS A 39 21.78 -39.24 -32.49
C HIS A 39 22.76 -38.10 -32.15
N ALA A 40 24.03 -38.21 -32.56
CA ALA A 40 25.01 -37.14 -32.37
C ALA A 40 24.56 -35.84 -33.06
N LYS A 41 24.07 -35.93 -34.31
CA LYS A 41 23.53 -34.78 -35.04
C LYS A 41 22.28 -34.19 -34.39
N GLU A 42 21.39 -35.03 -33.88
CA GLU A 42 20.20 -34.58 -33.17
C GLU A 42 20.56 -33.84 -31.87
N MET A 43 21.53 -34.37 -31.11
CA MET A 43 22.06 -33.72 -29.91
C MET A 43 22.73 -32.38 -30.22
N GLU A 44 23.49 -32.28 -31.32
CA GLU A 44 24.05 -31.01 -31.78
C GLU A 44 22.97 -30.00 -32.17
N ALA A 45 21.91 -30.44 -32.87
CA ALA A 45 20.79 -29.59 -33.24
C ALA A 45 20.01 -29.08 -32.00
N LEU A 46 19.81 -29.95 -31.00
CA LEU A 46 19.19 -29.57 -29.72
C LEU A 46 20.06 -28.59 -28.93
N ARG A 47 21.38 -28.82 -28.88
CA ARG A 47 22.34 -27.87 -28.26
C ARG A 47 22.32 -26.51 -28.95
N ALA A 48 22.25 -26.48 -30.29
CA ALA A 48 22.15 -25.23 -31.04
C ALA A 48 20.84 -24.47 -30.74
N LYS A 49 19.70 -25.18 -30.66
CA LYS A 49 18.41 -24.60 -30.25
C LYS A 49 18.46 -24.05 -28.83
N LEU A 50 19.06 -24.80 -27.89
CA LEU A 50 19.21 -24.36 -26.50
C LEU A 50 20.06 -23.09 -26.40
N MET A 51 21.20 -23.03 -27.10
CA MET A 51 22.06 -21.84 -27.15
C MET A 51 21.34 -20.62 -27.73
N LYS A 52 20.46 -20.82 -28.73
CA LYS A 52 19.65 -19.74 -29.28
C LYS A 52 18.65 -19.19 -28.24
N VAL A 53 17.97 -20.07 -27.51
CA VAL A 53 17.03 -19.67 -26.45
C VAL A 53 17.76 -18.95 -25.32
N ILE A 54 18.93 -19.46 -24.88
CA ILE A 54 19.77 -18.79 -23.88
C ILE A 54 20.09 -17.36 -24.32
N LYS A 55 20.57 -17.18 -25.56
CA LYS A 55 20.91 -15.87 -26.10
C LYS A 55 19.71 -14.92 -26.19
N GLU A 56 18.54 -15.42 -26.57
CA GLU A 56 17.30 -14.63 -26.57
C GLU A 56 16.89 -14.19 -25.15
N LYS A 57 17.06 -15.06 -24.15
CA LYS A 57 16.80 -14.74 -22.75
C LYS A 57 17.82 -13.76 -22.17
N GLU A 58 19.10 -13.91 -22.49
CA GLU A 58 20.16 -12.96 -22.12
C GLU A 58 19.87 -11.56 -22.68
N ASN A 59 19.53 -11.48 -23.97
CA ASN A 59 19.16 -10.20 -24.60
C ASN A 59 17.90 -9.58 -23.96
N SER A 60 16.92 -10.41 -23.59
CA SER A 60 15.70 -9.94 -22.92
C SER A 60 15.99 -9.43 -21.51
N LEU A 61 16.86 -10.12 -20.76
CA LEU A 61 17.33 -9.70 -19.44
C LEU A 61 18.09 -8.37 -19.51
N GLU A 62 18.98 -8.23 -20.49
CA GLU A 62 19.74 -6.99 -20.70
C GLU A 62 18.82 -5.81 -21.06
N ALA A 63 17.79 -6.05 -21.88
CA ALA A 63 16.79 -5.05 -22.19
C ALA A 63 15.96 -4.62 -20.96
N ILE A 64 15.64 -5.56 -20.06
CA ILE A 64 14.93 -5.26 -18.80
C ILE A 64 15.86 -4.48 -17.85
N ARG A 65 17.13 -4.89 -17.71
CA ARG A 65 18.14 -4.16 -16.91
C ARG A 65 18.29 -2.72 -17.39
N SER A 66 18.48 -2.50 -18.69
CA SER A 66 18.58 -1.14 -19.24
C SER A 66 17.33 -0.29 -19.00
N LYS A 67 16.13 -0.89 -18.96
CA LYS A 67 14.89 -0.18 -18.60
C LYS A 67 14.83 0.15 -17.11
N LEU A 68 15.32 -0.76 -16.25
CA LEU A 68 15.41 -0.53 -14.82
C LEU A 68 16.39 0.60 -14.51
N ASP A 69 17.61 0.56 -15.06
CA ASP A 69 18.62 1.61 -14.86
C ASP A 69 18.07 2.99 -15.28
N LYS A 70 17.37 3.06 -16.42
CA LYS A 70 16.73 4.32 -16.87
C LYS A 70 15.61 4.80 -15.93
N ALA A 71 14.85 3.88 -15.34
CA ALA A 71 13.82 4.23 -14.37
C ALA A 71 14.43 4.70 -13.05
N GLU A 72 15.54 4.09 -12.62
CA GLU A 72 16.29 4.52 -11.44
C GLU A 72 16.90 5.93 -11.64
N ASP A 73 17.53 6.18 -12.78
CA ASP A 73 18.05 7.51 -13.15
C ASP A 73 16.93 8.56 -13.17
N GLN A 74 15.78 8.21 -13.76
CA GLN A 74 14.62 9.09 -13.81
C GLN A 74 14.06 9.39 -12.41
N HIS A 75 13.95 8.38 -11.54
CA HIS A 75 13.52 8.57 -10.16
C HIS A 75 14.51 9.40 -9.33
N LEU A 76 15.82 9.29 -9.59
CA LEU A 76 16.83 10.14 -8.97
C LEU A 76 16.64 11.61 -9.34
N VAL A 77 16.41 11.90 -10.63
CA VAL A 77 16.13 13.26 -11.11
C VAL A 77 14.84 13.80 -10.49
N GLU A 78 13.77 13.00 -10.43
CA GLU A 78 12.51 13.39 -9.79
C GLU A 78 12.66 13.64 -8.28
N MET A 79 13.47 12.83 -7.59
CA MET A 79 13.79 13.08 -6.18
C MET A 79 14.60 14.37 -6.00
N GLU A 80 15.56 14.66 -6.88
CA GLU A 80 16.35 15.89 -6.81
C GLU A 80 15.46 17.12 -7.06
N ASP A 81 14.55 17.06 -8.04
CA ASP A 81 13.57 18.12 -8.31
C ASP A 81 12.60 18.35 -7.15
N THR A 82 12.10 17.27 -6.53
CA THR A 82 11.21 17.39 -5.35
C THR A 82 11.95 17.92 -4.13
N LEU A 83 13.22 17.56 -3.95
CA LEU A 83 14.07 18.09 -2.87
C LEU A 83 14.35 19.59 -3.08
N ASN A 84 14.61 20.01 -4.32
CA ASN A 84 14.80 21.42 -4.67
C ASN A 84 13.53 22.23 -4.44
N LYS A 85 12.36 21.71 -4.87
CA LYS A 85 11.06 22.34 -4.58
C LYS A 85 10.78 22.44 -3.08
N LEU A 86 11.17 21.43 -2.30
CA LEU A 86 11.05 21.45 -0.84
C LEU A 86 11.96 22.51 -0.20
N GLN A 87 13.21 22.63 -0.65
CA GLN A 87 14.13 23.67 -0.18
C GLN A 87 13.62 25.08 -0.52
N GLU A 88 13.09 25.29 -1.73
CA GLU A 88 12.45 26.56 -2.11
C GLU A 88 11.24 26.88 -1.24
N ALA A 89 10.38 25.89 -0.96
CA ALA A 89 9.24 26.05 -0.05
C ALA A 89 9.70 26.39 1.37
N GLU A 90 10.77 25.77 1.86
CA GLU A 90 11.33 26.03 3.20
C GLU A 90 11.92 27.45 3.29
N ILE A 91 12.54 27.96 2.22
CA ILE A 91 12.99 29.34 2.13
C ILE A 91 11.79 30.30 2.14
N LYS A 92 10.75 30.04 1.33
CA LYS A 92 9.51 30.85 1.31
C LYS A 92 8.84 30.89 2.70
N VAL A 93 8.81 29.78 3.43
CA VAL A 93 8.28 29.74 4.81
C VAL A 93 9.11 30.62 5.75
N LYS A 94 10.45 30.53 5.69
CA LYS A 94 11.34 31.39 6.51
C LYS A 94 11.16 32.89 6.18
N GLU A 95 10.93 33.23 4.92
CA GLU A 95 10.62 34.61 4.51
C GLU A 95 9.26 35.09 5.06
N LEU A 96 8.23 34.24 5.00
CA LEU A 96 6.92 34.52 5.57
C LEU A 96 6.96 34.67 7.10
N GLU A 97 7.76 33.87 7.81
CA GLU A 97 7.97 34.01 9.25
C GLU A 97 8.61 35.36 9.61
N VAL A 98 9.59 35.81 8.81
CA VAL A 98 10.21 37.13 8.98
C VAL A 98 9.20 38.25 8.72
N LEU A 99 8.35 38.12 7.69
CA LEU A 99 7.27 39.07 7.42
C LEU A 99 6.23 39.09 8.54
N GLN A 100 5.85 37.93 9.07
CA GLN A 100 4.92 37.81 10.19
C GLN A 100 5.49 38.46 11.46
N ALA A 101 6.77 38.25 11.76
CA ALA A 101 7.44 38.93 12.87
C ALA A 101 7.41 40.45 12.69
N LYS A 102 7.61 40.94 11.46
CA LYS A 102 7.56 42.36 11.12
C LYS A 102 6.14 42.94 11.24
N CYS A 103 5.11 42.20 10.82
CA CYS A 103 3.71 42.57 11.00
C CYS A 103 3.34 42.62 12.48
N ASN A 104 3.79 41.66 13.29
CA ASN A 104 3.56 41.67 14.73
C ASN A 104 4.20 42.89 15.41
N GLU A 105 5.39 43.28 14.99
CA GLU A 105 6.07 44.49 15.50
C GLU A 105 5.31 45.77 15.08
N GLN A 106 4.79 45.81 13.85
CA GLN A 106 3.94 46.91 13.39
C GLN A 106 2.61 46.97 14.16
N THR A 107 2.00 45.84 14.49
CA THR A 107 0.79 45.78 15.33
C THR A 107 1.05 46.37 16.71
N LYS A 108 2.19 46.06 17.36
CA LYS A 108 2.57 46.67 18.64
C LYS A 108 2.72 48.19 18.56
N VAL A 109 3.28 48.70 17.44
CA VAL A 109 3.42 50.13 17.20
C VAL A 109 2.05 50.78 16.99
N ILE A 110 1.15 50.13 16.24
CA ILE A 110 -0.23 50.59 16.05
C ILE A 110 -0.96 50.62 17.39
N ASP A 111 -0.88 49.57 18.21
CA ASP A 111 -1.52 49.52 19.54
C ASP A 111 -1.02 50.65 20.46
N ASN A 112 0.27 51.00 20.38
CA ASN A 112 0.83 52.11 21.13
C ASN A 112 0.29 53.47 20.62
N PHE A 113 0.20 53.67 19.30
CA PHE A 113 -0.42 54.86 18.73
C PHE A 113 -1.93 54.95 18.99
N THR A 114 -2.64 53.83 18.98
CA THR A 114 -4.06 53.75 19.34
C THR A 114 -4.28 54.10 20.82
N SER A 115 -3.38 53.68 21.69
CA SER A 115 -3.40 54.03 23.11
C SER A 115 -3.10 55.53 23.33
N GLN A 116 -2.16 56.10 22.57
CA GLN A 116 -1.90 57.54 22.57
C GLN A 116 -3.08 58.36 22.03
N LEU A 117 -3.74 57.88 20.96
CA LEU A 117 -4.92 58.52 20.38
C LEU A 117 -6.11 58.53 21.35
N LYS A 118 -6.38 57.43 22.05
CA LYS A 118 -7.40 57.38 23.11
C LYS A 118 -7.09 58.36 24.25
N ALA A 119 -5.83 58.46 24.67
CA ALA A 119 -5.41 59.41 25.70
C ALA A 119 -5.52 60.88 25.24
N THR A 120 -5.41 61.16 23.93
CA THR A 120 -5.66 62.49 23.37
C THR A 120 -7.14 62.79 23.15
N GLU A 121 -7.97 61.79 22.82
CA GLU A 121 -9.43 61.91 22.76
C GLU A 121 -10.02 62.23 24.13
N GLU A 122 -9.54 61.58 25.20
CA GLU A 122 -9.94 61.90 26.59
C GLU A 122 -9.59 63.36 26.96
N LYS A 123 -8.42 63.86 26.55
CA LYS A 123 -8.03 65.27 26.76
C LYS A 123 -8.82 66.26 25.90
N LEU A 124 -9.32 65.85 24.73
CA LEU A 124 -10.20 66.65 23.88
C LEU A 124 -11.61 66.75 24.46
N LEU A 125 -12.12 65.68 25.09
CA LEU A 125 -13.39 65.69 25.83
C LEU A 125 -13.34 66.66 27.03
N ASP A 126 -12.20 66.76 27.74
CA ASP A 126 -11.99 67.75 28.80
C ASP A 126 -11.91 69.19 28.27
N LEU A 127 -11.35 69.41 27.07
CA LEU A 127 -11.34 70.72 26.40
C LEU A 127 -12.72 71.15 25.90
N ASP A 128 -13.57 70.21 25.47
CA ASP A 128 -14.94 70.50 25.05
C ASP A 128 -15.86 70.81 26.25
N ALA A 129 -15.61 70.18 27.41
CA ALA A 129 -16.22 70.54 28.69
C ALA A 129 -15.82 71.96 29.15
N LEU A 130 -14.57 72.38 28.96
CA LEU A 130 -14.08 73.74 29.22
C LEU A 130 -14.64 74.79 28.22
N ARG A 131 -14.85 74.41 26.95
CA ARG A 131 -15.51 75.28 25.95
C ARG A 131 -16.99 75.51 26.28
N LYS A 132 -17.68 74.47 26.77
CA LYS A 132 -19.07 74.56 27.24
C LYS A 132 -19.19 75.49 28.45
N ALA A 133 -18.35 75.34 29.46
CA ALA A 133 -18.28 76.23 30.63
C ALA A 133 -17.90 77.70 30.27
N SER A 134 -17.03 77.91 29.27
CA SER A 134 -16.66 79.26 28.81
C SER A 134 -17.79 79.96 28.01
N SER A 135 -18.60 79.19 27.28
CA SER A 135 -19.77 79.72 26.55
C SER A 135 -20.95 80.08 27.46
N GLU A 136 -21.11 79.38 28.59
CA GLU A 136 -22.12 79.65 29.61
C GLU A 136 -21.76 80.92 30.43
N GLY A 137 -20.48 81.13 30.76
CA GLY A 137 -20.00 82.36 31.42
C GLY A 137 -20.09 83.63 30.54
N LYS A 138 -19.96 83.49 29.21
CA LYS A 138 -20.19 84.60 28.26
C LYS A 138 -21.67 85.02 28.16
N SER A 139 -22.59 84.12 28.48
CA SER A 139 -24.04 84.36 28.47
C SER A 139 -24.51 85.11 29.74
N GLU A 140 -23.93 84.83 30.90
CA GLU A 140 -24.25 85.52 32.16
C GLU A 140 -23.66 86.95 32.25
N MET A 141 -22.46 87.18 31.70
CA MET A 141 -21.84 88.51 31.71
C MET A 141 -22.57 89.51 30.77
N LYS A 142 -23.31 89.00 29.78
CA LYS A 142 -24.17 89.79 28.88
C LYS A 142 -25.54 90.11 29.50
N LYS A 143 -26.08 89.21 30.34
CA LYS A 143 -27.33 89.42 31.11
C LYS A 143 -27.20 90.52 32.18
N LEU A 144 -26.07 90.62 32.85
CA LEU A 144 -25.84 91.63 33.90
C LEU A 144 -25.56 93.04 33.34
N ARG A 145 -25.00 93.15 32.12
CA ARG A 145 -24.84 94.46 31.44
C ARG A 145 -26.15 95.01 30.86
N GLN A 146 -27.09 94.16 30.46
CA GLN A 146 -28.37 94.57 29.87
C GLN A 146 -29.43 94.98 30.92
N GLN A 147 -29.28 94.60 32.19
CA GLN A 147 -30.21 95.01 33.27
C GLN A 147 -29.99 96.44 33.77
N LEU A 148 -28.80 97.03 33.57
CA LEU A 148 -28.50 98.41 33.98
C LEU A 148 -28.94 99.44 32.91
N GLU A 149 -28.94 99.06 31.63
CA GLU A 149 -29.27 99.96 30.51
C GLU A 149 -30.77 99.93 30.13
N ALA A 150 -31.52 98.93 30.62
CA ALA A 150 -32.96 98.75 30.36
C ALA A 150 -33.89 99.61 31.23
N ALA A 151 -33.40 100.21 32.32
CA ALA A 151 -34.20 101.08 33.19
C ALA A 151 -34.33 102.51 32.66
N GLU A 152 -33.41 102.99 31.81
CA GLU A 152 -33.41 104.39 31.32
C GLU A 152 -34.10 104.56 29.96
N LYS A 153 -34.31 103.49 29.20
CA LYS A 153 -34.88 103.54 27.83
C LYS A 153 -36.33 103.05 27.69
N GLN A 154 -36.98 102.62 28.77
CA GLN A 154 -38.35 102.08 28.76
C GLN A 154 -39.50 103.12 28.72
N ILE A 155 -39.24 104.43 28.72
CA ILE A 155 -40.30 105.46 28.71
C ILE A 155 -40.59 106.04 27.30
N LYS A 156 -39.81 105.75 26.25
CA LYS A 156 -39.96 106.46 24.95
C LYS A 156 -40.08 105.63 23.67
N HIS A 157 -40.18 104.30 23.71
CA HIS A 157 -40.15 103.52 22.45
C HIS A 157 -41.09 102.30 22.37
N LEU A 158 -42.30 102.38 22.94
CA LEU A 158 -43.33 101.34 22.82
C LEU A 158 -44.63 101.86 22.17
N GLU A 159 -44.50 102.61 21.07
CA GLU A 159 -45.65 102.98 20.22
C GLU A 159 -45.46 102.61 18.73
N ILE A 160 -44.32 102.04 18.31
CA ILE A 160 -44.03 101.91 16.86
C ILE A 160 -43.77 100.48 16.34
N GLU A 161 -43.47 99.46 17.17
CA GLU A 161 -43.10 98.12 16.67
C GLU A 161 -44.18 97.02 16.80
N LYS A 162 -45.38 97.25 16.25
CA LYS A 162 -46.42 96.19 16.13
C LYS A 162 -46.42 95.44 14.78
N ASN A 163 -45.65 95.88 13.77
CA ASN A 163 -45.78 95.35 12.38
C ASN A 163 -44.57 94.59 11.81
N ALA A 164 -43.62 94.11 12.64
CA ALA A 164 -42.41 93.40 12.15
C ALA A 164 -42.33 91.91 12.54
N GLU A 165 -43.38 91.34 13.14
CA GLU A 165 -43.32 90.00 13.76
C GLU A 165 -43.85 88.84 12.89
N SER A 166 -44.37 89.15 11.69
CA SER A 166 -44.92 88.15 10.76
C SER A 166 -43.87 87.48 9.84
N SER A 167 -42.67 88.04 9.70
CA SER A 167 -41.65 87.57 8.73
C SER A 167 -40.60 86.62 9.30
N LYS A 168 -40.48 86.50 10.63
CA LYS A 168 -39.52 85.59 11.29
C LYS A 168 -40.09 84.18 11.56
N ALA A 169 -41.41 84.03 11.70
CA ALA A 169 -42.05 82.74 11.93
C ALA A 169 -41.98 81.80 10.72
N SER A 170 -42.02 82.32 9.49
CA SER A 170 -41.98 81.51 8.27
C SER A 170 -40.60 80.95 7.91
N SER A 171 -39.51 81.62 8.33
CA SER A 171 -38.13 81.14 8.12
C SER A 171 -37.78 79.96 9.04
N ILE A 172 -38.24 80.00 10.29
CA ILE A 172 -37.90 78.98 11.30
C ILE A 172 -38.63 77.66 11.02
N THR A 173 -39.88 77.72 10.54
CA THR A 173 -40.63 76.51 10.14
C THR A 173 -39.97 75.77 8.96
N ARG A 174 -39.35 76.50 8.02
CA ARG A 174 -38.69 75.91 6.85
C ARG A 174 -37.36 75.23 7.20
N GLU A 175 -36.62 75.78 8.16
CA GLU A 175 -35.39 75.15 8.68
C GLU A 175 -35.69 73.91 9.55
N LEU A 176 -36.78 73.93 10.32
CA LEU A 176 -37.21 72.77 11.11
C LEU A 176 -37.64 71.60 10.22
N GLN A 177 -38.43 71.84 9.18
CA GLN A 177 -38.80 70.80 8.21
C GLN A 177 -37.57 70.23 7.47
N GLY A 178 -36.58 71.07 7.14
CA GLY A 178 -35.33 70.62 6.53
C GLY A 178 -34.44 69.78 7.45
N ARG A 179 -34.53 69.98 8.77
CA ARG A 179 -33.83 69.14 9.76
C ARG A 179 -34.57 67.83 10.03
N GLU A 180 -35.90 67.83 10.09
CA GLU A 180 -36.72 66.61 10.20
C GLU A 180 -36.46 65.65 9.03
N LEU A 181 -36.43 66.17 7.80
CA LEU A 181 -36.21 65.35 6.60
C LEU A 181 -34.80 64.72 6.55
N LYS A 182 -33.80 65.39 7.14
CA LYS A 182 -32.44 64.83 7.29
C LYS A 182 -32.38 63.77 8.37
N LEU A 183 -33.14 63.94 9.46
CA LEU A 183 -33.26 62.98 10.55
C LEU A 183 -33.91 61.68 10.06
N THR A 184 -34.98 61.78 9.26
CA THR A 184 -35.63 60.59 8.66
C THR A 184 -34.70 59.85 7.71
N ASN A 185 -33.95 60.56 6.86
CA ASN A 185 -32.97 59.93 5.96
C ASN A 185 -31.81 59.26 6.71
N LEU A 186 -31.33 59.86 7.80
CA LEU A 186 -30.29 59.24 8.63
C LEU A 186 -30.81 57.98 9.34
N GLN A 187 -32.07 58.00 9.76
CA GLN A 187 -32.71 56.84 10.40
C GLN A 187 -32.95 55.69 9.40
N GLU A 188 -33.32 56.01 8.16
CA GLU A 188 -33.43 55.04 7.06
C GLU A 188 -32.06 54.43 6.72
N ASN A 189 -31.02 55.25 6.53
CA ASN A 189 -29.66 54.77 6.29
C ASN A 189 -29.14 53.88 7.44
N LEU A 190 -29.45 54.22 8.70
CA LEU A 190 -29.06 53.40 9.85
C LEU A 190 -29.76 52.04 9.82
N SER A 191 -31.03 52.00 9.39
CA SER A 191 -31.79 50.76 9.25
C SER A 191 -31.26 49.86 8.12
N GLU A 192 -30.85 50.45 7.00
CA GLU A 192 -30.20 49.72 5.89
C GLU A 192 -28.83 49.16 6.31
N VAL A 193 -28.00 49.97 6.99
CA VAL A 193 -26.71 49.50 7.52
C VAL A 193 -26.92 48.39 8.55
N SER A 194 -27.97 48.48 9.37
CA SER A 194 -28.31 47.42 10.32
C SER A 194 -28.75 46.13 9.63
N GLN A 195 -29.52 46.21 8.53
CA GLN A 195 -29.88 45.03 7.73
C GLN A 195 -28.65 44.41 7.07
N VAL A 196 -27.76 45.22 6.48
CA VAL A 196 -26.52 44.74 5.84
C VAL A 196 -25.62 44.05 6.86
N LYS A 197 -25.50 44.61 8.06
CA LYS A 197 -24.77 43.99 9.18
C LYS A 197 -25.37 42.62 9.52
N GLU A 198 -26.69 42.53 9.63
CA GLU A 198 -27.37 41.27 9.98
C GLU A 198 -27.21 40.20 8.88
N THR A 199 -27.20 40.59 7.60
CA THR A 199 -26.90 39.67 6.49
C THR A 199 -25.45 39.20 6.51
N LEU A 200 -24.49 40.10 6.76
CA LEU A 200 -23.07 39.73 6.86
C LEU A 200 -22.80 38.81 8.05
N GLU A 201 -23.45 39.05 9.20
CA GLU A 201 -23.36 38.16 10.37
C GLU A 201 -23.90 36.75 10.07
N LYS A 202 -25.00 36.64 9.31
CA LYS A 202 -25.54 35.34 8.86
C LYS A 202 -24.60 34.64 7.88
N GLU A 203 -24.02 35.34 6.92
CA GLU A 203 -23.04 34.78 5.98
C GLU A 203 -21.78 34.30 6.70
N LEU A 204 -21.29 35.06 7.69
CA LEU A 204 -20.11 34.71 8.48
C LEU A 204 -20.37 33.47 9.34
N GLN A 205 -21.59 33.32 9.87
CA GLN A 205 -22.02 32.12 10.60
C GLN A 205 -22.06 30.89 9.68
N ILE A 206 -22.65 31.01 8.49
CA ILE A 206 -22.68 29.93 7.48
C ILE A 206 -21.25 29.53 7.07
N LEU A 207 -20.35 30.51 6.91
CA LEU A 207 -18.96 30.23 6.53
C LEU A 207 -18.20 29.49 7.64
N LYS A 208 -18.46 29.81 8.91
CA LYS A 208 -17.91 29.08 10.07
C LYS A 208 -18.40 27.64 10.14
N GLU A 209 -19.69 27.40 9.90
CA GLU A 209 -20.26 26.05 9.86
C GLU A 209 -19.64 25.21 8.73
N LYS A 210 -19.51 25.77 7.52
CA LYS A 210 -18.83 25.10 6.40
C LYS A 210 -17.36 24.79 6.69
N PHE A 211 -16.66 25.69 7.39
CA PHE A 211 -15.27 25.46 7.78
C PHE A 211 -15.14 24.35 8.82
N ALA A 212 -16.09 24.26 9.76
CA ALA A 212 -16.14 23.18 10.74
C ALA A 212 -16.43 21.83 10.07
N GLU A 213 -17.40 21.77 9.14
CA GLU A 213 -17.70 20.57 8.35
C GLU A 213 -16.49 20.12 7.51
N ALA A 214 -15.86 21.05 6.78
CA ALA A 214 -14.66 20.74 5.98
C ALA A 214 -13.48 20.30 6.86
N SER A 215 -13.33 20.86 8.06
CA SER A 215 -12.33 20.44 9.03
C SER A 215 -12.60 19.02 9.55
N GLU A 216 -13.85 18.66 9.80
CA GLU A 216 -14.23 17.32 10.26
C GLU A 216 -14.06 16.27 9.14
N GLU A 217 -14.35 16.65 7.90
CA GLU A 217 -14.11 15.85 6.70
C GLU A 217 -12.61 15.63 6.46
N ALA A 218 -11.78 16.67 6.61
CA ALA A 218 -10.33 16.56 6.51
C ALA A 218 -9.74 15.60 7.58
N VAL A 219 -10.23 15.67 8.82
CA VAL A 219 -9.84 14.74 9.89
C VAL A 219 -10.31 13.31 9.58
N SER A 220 -11.49 13.14 8.99
CA SER A 220 -11.99 11.83 8.54
C SER A 220 -11.12 11.22 7.43
N VAL A 221 -10.77 12.02 6.42
CA VAL A 221 -9.87 11.62 5.33
C VAL A 221 -8.49 11.27 5.87
N GLN A 222 -7.94 12.09 6.77
CA GLN A 222 -6.65 11.83 7.41
C GLN A 222 -6.64 10.53 8.22
N ARG A 223 -7.74 10.22 8.93
CA ARG A 223 -7.89 8.95 9.65
C ARG A 223 -7.93 7.76 8.69
N SER A 224 -8.66 7.87 7.57
CA SER A 224 -8.70 6.81 6.55
C SER A 224 -7.33 6.59 5.90
N MET A 225 -6.57 7.67 5.67
CA MET A 225 -5.22 7.60 5.12
C MET A 225 -4.24 6.94 6.10
N GLN A 226 -4.37 7.23 7.40
CA GLN A 226 -3.57 6.55 8.41
C GLN A 226 -3.87 5.04 8.48
N GLU A 227 -5.13 4.64 8.30
CA GLU A 227 -5.50 3.23 8.23
C GLU A 227 -4.95 2.52 6.98
N THR A 228 -4.94 3.18 5.82
CA THR A 228 -4.36 2.60 4.60
C THR A 228 -2.85 2.47 4.71
N VAL A 229 -2.17 3.46 5.31
CA VAL A 229 -0.73 3.38 5.63
C VAL A 229 -0.44 2.22 6.59
N ASN A 230 -1.23 2.03 7.63
CA ASN A 230 -1.05 0.91 8.56
C ASN A 230 -1.27 -0.45 7.88
N LYS A 231 -2.26 -0.57 6.99
CA LYS A 231 -2.49 -1.77 6.18
C LYS A 231 -1.34 -2.04 5.21
N LEU A 232 -0.79 -0.99 4.60
CA LEU A 232 0.37 -1.10 3.71
C LEU A 232 1.60 -1.61 4.48
N HIS A 233 1.85 -1.07 5.68
CA HIS A 233 2.94 -1.51 6.54
C HIS A 233 2.80 -3.00 6.93
N GLN A 234 1.59 -3.45 7.31
CA GLN A 234 1.35 -4.88 7.55
C GLN A 234 1.60 -5.75 6.31
N LYS A 235 1.27 -5.26 5.11
CA LYS A 235 1.53 -5.98 3.85
C LYS A 235 3.00 -6.05 3.52
N GLU A 236 3.75 -5.00 3.83
CA GLU A 236 5.20 -4.93 3.69
C GLU A 236 5.90 -5.92 4.65
N GLU A 237 5.46 -6.00 5.91
CA GLU A 237 5.94 -7.02 6.85
C GLU A 237 5.64 -8.44 6.36
N GLN A 238 4.43 -8.70 5.85
CA GLN A 238 4.08 -9.99 5.24
C GLN A 238 4.99 -10.31 4.05
N PHE A 239 5.27 -9.32 3.19
CA PHE A 239 6.16 -9.49 2.04
C PHE A 239 7.60 -9.81 2.46
N ASN A 240 8.09 -9.16 3.53
CA ASN A 240 9.42 -9.43 4.08
C ASN A 240 9.53 -10.85 4.65
N MET A 241 8.49 -11.35 5.34
CA MET A 241 8.45 -12.75 5.78
C MET A 241 8.45 -13.74 4.61
N LEU A 242 7.59 -13.54 3.61
CA LEU A 242 7.57 -14.41 2.42
C LEU A 242 8.90 -14.37 1.65
N SER A 243 9.54 -13.19 1.57
CA SER A 243 10.85 -13.06 0.93
C SER A 243 11.94 -13.81 1.70
N SER A 244 11.92 -13.75 3.04
CA SER A 244 12.83 -14.54 3.88
C SER A 244 12.64 -16.04 3.69
N ASP A 245 11.39 -16.50 3.59
CA ASP A 245 11.10 -17.91 3.35
C ASP A 245 11.47 -18.36 1.93
N LEU A 246 11.31 -17.50 0.93
CA LEU A 246 11.82 -17.72 -0.43
C LEU A 246 13.34 -17.87 -0.44
N GLU A 247 14.06 -17.05 0.33
CA GLU A 247 15.51 -17.12 0.40
C GLU A 247 15.98 -18.42 1.08
N LYS A 248 15.32 -18.85 2.16
CA LYS A 248 15.58 -20.17 2.77
C LYS A 248 15.31 -21.31 1.79
N LEU A 249 14.25 -21.23 0.98
CA LEU A 249 13.96 -22.24 -0.03
C LEU A 249 15.01 -22.26 -1.14
N ARG A 250 15.56 -21.10 -1.53
CA ARG A 250 16.69 -21.02 -2.46
C ARG A 250 17.96 -21.64 -1.89
N GLU A 251 18.29 -21.36 -0.62
CA GLU A 251 19.42 -21.99 0.05
C GLU A 251 19.27 -23.52 0.10
N ASN A 252 18.07 -24.01 0.43
CA ASN A 252 17.78 -25.45 0.44
C ASN A 252 17.92 -26.08 -0.96
N LEU A 253 17.47 -25.40 -2.02
CA LEU A 253 17.66 -25.86 -3.39
C LEU A 253 19.15 -25.90 -3.77
N ALA A 254 19.91 -24.86 -3.42
CA ALA A 254 21.35 -24.80 -3.68
C ALA A 254 22.12 -25.92 -2.95
N ASP A 255 21.76 -26.23 -1.71
CA ASP A 255 22.33 -27.34 -0.94
C ASP A 255 21.99 -28.70 -1.57
N MET A 256 20.74 -28.88 -2.03
CA MET A 256 20.33 -30.09 -2.75
C MET A 256 21.05 -30.25 -4.10
N GLU A 257 21.20 -29.18 -4.87
CA GLU A 257 21.98 -29.18 -6.12
C GLU A 257 23.45 -29.54 -5.86
N ALA A 258 24.05 -29.02 -4.78
CA ALA A 258 25.41 -29.37 -4.39
C ALA A 258 25.54 -30.86 -4.04
N LYS A 259 24.57 -31.42 -3.30
CA LYS A 259 24.50 -32.85 -2.99
C LYS A 259 24.33 -33.74 -4.23
N PHE A 260 23.56 -33.30 -5.22
CA PHE A 260 23.45 -34.00 -6.50
C PHE A 260 24.76 -33.99 -7.26
N ARG A 261 25.44 -32.84 -7.37
CA ARG A 261 26.77 -32.76 -7.99
C ARG A 261 27.79 -33.68 -7.31
N GLU A 262 27.79 -33.72 -5.98
CA GLU A 262 28.69 -34.60 -5.22
C GLU A 262 28.37 -36.10 -5.46
N LYS A 263 27.10 -36.45 -5.68
CA LYS A 263 26.71 -37.81 -6.07
C LYS A 263 27.12 -38.15 -7.50
N ASP A 264 26.91 -37.22 -8.44
CA ASP A 264 27.33 -37.40 -9.83
C ASP A 264 28.85 -37.57 -9.93
N GLU A 265 29.63 -36.78 -9.18
CA GLU A 265 31.08 -36.92 -9.09
C GLU A 265 31.50 -38.27 -8.50
N ARG A 266 30.80 -38.76 -7.46
CA ARG A 266 31.03 -40.10 -6.91
C ARG A 266 30.68 -41.20 -7.90
N GLU A 267 29.59 -41.06 -8.63
CA GLU A 267 29.19 -42.02 -9.67
C GLU A 267 30.23 -42.07 -10.79
N GLU A 268 30.72 -40.92 -11.25
CA GLU A 268 31.79 -40.86 -12.26
C GLU A 268 33.09 -41.50 -11.75
N GLN A 269 33.44 -41.31 -10.48
CA GLN A 269 34.58 -42.00 -9.86
C GLN A 269 34.38 -43.51 -9.81
N LEU A 270 33.16 -43.99 -9.51
CA LEU A 270 32.83 -45.41 -9.51
C LEU A 270 32.86 -46.02 -10.91
N ILE A 271 32.39 -45.30 -11.93
CA ILE A 271 32.47 -45.72 -13.33
C ILE A 271 33.94 -45.87 -13.74
N LYS A 272 34.79 -44.87 -13.46
CA LYS A 272 36.24 -44.95 -13.74
C LYS A 272 36.91 -46.10 -13.00
N ALA A 273 36.53 -46.36 -11.75
CA ALA A 273 37.04 -47.50 -10.99
C ALA A 273 36.59 -48.84 -11.58
N LYS A 274 35.34 -48.94 -12.03
CA LYS A 274 34.79 -50.12 -12.71
C LYS A 274 35.52 -50.38 -14.03
N GLU A 275 35.69 -49.38 -14.87
CA GLU A 275 36.44 -49.51 -16.14
C GLU A 275 37.87 -49.97 -15.89
N LYS A 276 38.53 -49.44 -14.85
CA LYS A 276 39.86 -49.88 -14.46
C LYS A 276 39.88 -51.36 -14.05
N LEU A 277 38.92 -51.79 -13.22
CA LEU A 277 38.82 -53.19 -12.80
C LEU A 277 38.51 -54.13 -13.97
N GLU A 278 37.66 -53.72 -14.92
CA GLU A 278 37.38 -54.49 -16.14
C GLU A 278 38.64 -54.64 -17.01
N ASN A 279 39.45 -53.58 -17.13
CA ASN A 279 40.74 -53.63 -17.81
C ASN A 279 41.75 -54.54 -17.08
N ASP A 280 41.84 -54.43 -15.75
CA ASP A 280 42.72 -55.28 -14.93
C ASP A 280 42.31 -56.77 -15.03
N ILE A 281 40.99 -57.06 -15.06
CA ILE A 281 40.47 -58.43 -15.28
C ILE A 281 40.84 -58.93 -16.68
N ALA A 282 40.71 -58.10 -17.72
CA ALA A 282 41.10 -58.47 -19.08
C ALA A 282 42.61 -58.72 -19.20
N GLU A 283 43.43 -57.98 -18.46
CA GLU A 283 44.88 -58.17 -18.40
C GLU A 283 45.26 -59.43 -17.61
N ILE A 284 44.59 -59.71 -16.49
CA ILE A 284 44.77 -60.96 -15.71
C ILE A 284 44.34 -62.18 -16.55
N MET A 285 43.23 -62.10 -17.28
CA MET A 285 42.80 -63.15 -18.23
C MET A 285 43.81 -63.39 -19.36
N LYS A 286 44.63 -62.38 -19.70
CA LYS A 286 45.71 -62.49 -20.69
C LYS A 286 47.00 -63.04 -20.09
N MET A 287 47.20 -62.86 -18.78
CA MET A 287 48.39 -63.23 -18.02
C MET A 287 48.25 -64.58 -17.29
N SER A 288 47.12 -65.29 -17.42
CA SER A 288 46.80 -66.55 -16.72
C SER A 288 47.61 -67.78 -17.18
N GLY A 289 48.87 -67.57 -17.55
CA GLY A 289 49.84 -68.59 -17.95
C GLY A 289 50.95 -68.87 -16.92
N ASP A 290 51.05 -68.15 -15.78
CA ASP A 290 52.11 -68.37 -14.77
C ASP A 290 51.60 -68.23 -13.32
N ASN A 291 50.97 -69.28 -12.81
CA ASN A 291 50.20 -69.26 -11.55
C ASN A 291 51.00 -69.14 -10.23
N SER A 292 52.35 -69.15 -10.25
CA SER A 292 53.13 -69.18 -9.00
C SER A 292 53.77 -67.84 -8.62
N SER A 293 54.01 -66.94 -9.57
CA SER A 293 54.60 -65.61 -9.31
C SER A 293 53.54 -64.54 -9.08
N GLN A 294 52.33 -64.76 -9.60
CA GLN A 294 51.20 -63.86 -9.49
C GLN A 294 50.57 -63.89 -8.08
N LEU A 295 50.55 -65.06 -7.43
CA LEU A 295 50.01 -65.22 -6.07
C LEU A 295 50.87 -64.51 -5.00
N THR A 296 52.20 -64.51 -5.17
CA THR A 296 53.12 -63.78 -4.27
C THR A 296 52.98 -62.28 -4.44
N LYS A 297 52.87 -61.78 -5.67
CA LYS A 297 52.61 -60.36 -5.94
C LYS A 297 51.27 -59.90 -5.37
N MET A 298 50.22 -60.70 -5.54
CA MET A 298 48.89 -60.37 -5.02
C MET A 298 48.86 -60.32 -3.48
N ASN A 299 49.63 -61.18 -2.80
CA ASN A 299 49.78 -61.11 -1.34
C ASN A 299 50.61 -59.90 -0.88
N ASP A 300 51.66 -59.52 -1.61
CA ASP A 300 52.45 -58.32 -1.30
C ASP A 300 51.64 -57.03 -1.57
N GLU A 301 50.81 -57.01 -2.62
CA GLU A 301 49.86 -55.93 -2.91
C GLU A 301 48.77 -55.85 -1.84
N LEU A 302 48.24 -56.99 -1.38
CA LEU A 302 47.27 -57.03 -0.29
C LEU A 302 47.85 -56.39 0.99
N ARG A 303 49.09 -56.75 1.35
CA ARG A 303 49.79 -56.16 2.50
C ARG A 303 50.05 -54.67 2.37
N LEU A 304 50.28 -54.19 1.14
CA LEU A 304 50.47 -52.76 0.89
C LEU A 304 49.14 -52.01 1.01
N LYS A 305 48.05 -52.60 0.52
CA LYS A 305 46.70 -52.06 0.68
C LYS A 305 46.23 -52.06 2.13
N GLU A 306 46.55 -53.10 2.91
CA GLU A 306 46.30 -53.11 4.35
C GLU A 306 47.01 -51.94 5.05
N ARG A 307 48.27 -51.65 4.69
CA ARG A 307 49.02 -50.52 5.23
C ARG A 307 48.45 -49.16 4.79
N ASP A 308 48.03 -49.03 3.53
CA ASP A 308 47.38 -47.81 3.02
C ASP A 308 46.05 -47.55 3.76
N VAL A 309 45.29 -48.61 4.05
CA VAL A 309 44.03 -48.53 4.82
C VAL A 309 44.31 -48.10 6.25
N GLU A 310 45.33 -48.65 6.91
CA GLU A 310 45.76 -48.21 8.25
C GLU A 310 46.19 -46.73 8.27
N GLU A 311 46.92 -46.28 7.25
CA GLU A 311 47.33 -44.87 7.14
C GLU A 311 46.15 -43.93 6.89
N LEU A 312 45.21 -44.33 6.04
CA LEU A 312 43.98 -43.58 5.79
C LEU A 312 43.09 -43.53 7.04
N GLN A 313 43.00 -44.62 7.79
CA GLN A 313 42.31 -44.64 9.08
C GLN A 313 42.94 -43.66 10.06
N LEU A 314 44.28 -43.63 10.16
CA LEU A 314 44.99 -42.68 11.02
C LEU A 314 44.80 -41.21 10.59
N LYS A 315 44.74 -40.94 9.28
CA LYS A 315 44.44 -39.60 8.76
C LYS A 315 42.99 -39.21 9.06
N LEU A 316 42.06 -40.14 8.93
CA LEU A 316 40.65 -39.93 9.24
C LEU A 316 40.44 -39.65 10.73
N THR A 317 41.11 -40.38 11.63
CA THR A 317 41.01 -40.09 13.07
C THR A 317 41.56 -38.70 13.42
N LYS A 318 42.71 -38.31 12.84
CA LYS A 318 43.25 -36.95 13.03
C LYS A 318 42.35 -35.86 12.46
N ALA A 319 41.74 -36.09 11.30
CA ALA A 319 40.78 -35.14 10.73
C ALA A 319 39.53 -35.00 11.61
N ASN A 320 39.03 -36.10 12.18
CA ASN A 320 37.90 -36.10 13.11
C ASN A 320 38.24 -35.39 14.43
N GLU A 321 39.44 -35.59 14.97
CA GLU A 321 39.93 -34.87 16.16
C GLU A 321 40.02 -33.36 15.90
N ASN A 322 40.54 -32.96 14.75
CA ASN A 322 40.61 -31.55 14.34
C ASN A 322 39.21 -30.95 14.12
N ALA A 323 38.30 -31.68 13.49
CA ALA A 323 36.91 -31.26 13.32
C ALA A 323 36.21 -31.09 14.67
N SER A 324 36.42 -32.01 15.61
CA SER A 324 35.90 -31.92 16.98
C SER A 324 36.47 -30.71 17.73
N PHE A 325 37.76 -30.42 17.57
CA PHE A 325 38.38 -29.24 18.15
C PHE A 325 37.82 -27.93 17.58
N LEU A 326 37.66 -27.86 16.25
CA LEU A 326 37.04 -26.71 15.58
C LEU A 326 35.58 -26.53 16.00
N GLN A 327 34.81 -27.63 16.08
CA GLN A 327 33.44 -27.60 16.57
C GLN A 327 33.35 -27.02 17.98
N LYS A 328 34.23 -27.49 18.89
CA LYS A 328 34.29 -26.97 20.26
C LYS A 328 34.70 -25.49 20.31
N SER A 329 35.63 -25.08 19.45
CA SER A 329 36.03 -23.67 19.34
C SER A 329 34.90 -22.78 18.80
N ILE A 330 34.10 -23.28 17.86
CA ILE A 330 32.92 -22.58 17.34
C ILE A 330 31.87 -22.47 18.45
N GLU A 331 31.57 -23.55 19.19
CA GLU A 331 30.66 -23.51 20.34
C GLU A 331 31.10 -22.49 21.40
N ASP A 332 32.38 -22.48 21.78
CA ASP A 332 32.93 -21.52 22.74
C ASP A 332 32.83 -20.06 22.22
N MET A 333 33.03 -19.83 20.92
CA MET A 333 32.88 -18.50 20.31
C MET A 333 31.41 -18.07 20.27
N THR A 334 30.49 -18.98 19.94
CA THR A 334 29.04 -18.71 19.93
C THR A 334 28.54 -18.34 21.32
N VAL A 335 28.92 -19.09 22.36
CA VAL A 335 28.54 -18.77 23.75
C VAL A 335 29.06 -17.39 24.18
N LYS A 336 30.29 -17.02 23.80
CA LYS A 336 30.83 -15.68 24.09
C LYS A 336 30.10 -14.58 23.33
N ALA A 337 29.73 -14.82 22.08
CA ALA A 337 28.95 -13.87 21.29
C ALA A 337 27.56 -13.66 21.89
N GLU A 338 26.88 -14.74 22.29
CA GLU A 338 25.59 -14.70 22.97
C GLU A 338 25.67 -13.96 24.32
N GLN A 339 26.71 -14.21 25.12
CA GLN A 339 26.93 -13.49 26.38
C GLN A 339 27.12 -11.99 26.15
N SER A 340 27.96 -11.60 25.18
CA SER A 340 28.16 -10.20 24.82
C SER A 340 26.87 -9.52 24.34
N GLN A 341 26.08 -10.22 23.51
CA GLN A 341 24.78 -9.73 23.05
C GLN A 341 23.80 -9.57 24.22
N GLN A 342 23.78 -10.51 25.16
CA GLN A 342 22.91 -10.44 26.34
C GLN A 342 23.31 -9.31 27.29
N GLU A 343 24.61 -9.05 27.47
CA GLU A 343 25.11 -7.91 28.25
C GLU A 343 24.74 -6.57 27.61
N ALA A 344 24.90 -6.44 26.29
CA ALA A 344 24.46 -5.25 25.56
C ALA A 344 22.95 -5.02 25.69
N ALA A 345 22.14 -6.07 25.58
CA ALA A 345 20.69 -5.99 25.77
C ALA A 345 20.31 -5.56 27.20
N LYS A 346 20.98 -6.09 28.23
CA LYS A 346 20.77 -5.67 29.63
C LYS A 346 21.10 -4.19 29.82
N LYS A 347 22.20 -3.71 29.25
CA LYS A 347 22.60 -2.30 29.34
C LYS A 347 21.56 -1.38 28.68
N HIS A 348 21.05 -1.75 27.50
CA HIS A 348 19.98 -0.99 26.86
C HIS A 348 18.67 -0.99 27.66
N GLU A 349 18.31 -2.10 28.30
CA GLU A 349 17.14 -2.18 29.18
C GLU A 349 17.31 -1.29 30.43
N GLU A 350 18.51 -1.21 30.99
CA GLU A 350 18.82 -0.29 32.10
C GLU A 350 18.76 1.19 31.66
N GLU A 351 19.31 1.54 30.50
CA GLU A 351 19.23 2.88 29.92
C GLU A 351 17.78 3.30 29.63
N LYS A 352 16.94 2.37 29.14
CA LYS A 352 15.52 2.59 28.93
C LYS A 352 14.79 2.89 30.23
N LYS A 353 15.01 2.10 31.30
CA LYS A 353 14.42 2.35 32.62
C LYS A 353 14.86 3.69 33.22
N GLU A 354 16.10 4.10 32.97
CA GLU A 354 16.60 5.42 33.38
C GLU A 354 15.87 6.55 32.66
N LEU A 355 15.65 6.42 31.35
CA LEU A 355 14.90 7.41 30.56
C LEU A 355 13.43 7.48 30.95
N GLU A 356 12.79 6.33 31.19
CA GLU A 356 11.40 6.26 31.69
C GLU A 356 11.26 6.98 33.05
N ARG A 357 12.23 6.80 33.95
CA ARG A 357 12.23 7.51 35.23
C ARG A 357 12.39 9.03 35.05
N LYS A 358 13.27 9.46 34.16
CA LYS A 358 13.45 10.89 33.82
C LYS A 358 12.19 11.50 33.22
N LEU A 359 11.49 10.77 32.34
CA LEU A 359 10.21 11.19 31.78
C LEU A 359 9.15 11.33 32.89
N SER A 360 9.02 10.35 33.78
CA SER A 360 8.09 10.44 34.93
C SER A 360 8.39 11.63 35.85
N ASP A 361 9.66 11.92 36.10
CA ASP A 361 10.06 13.09 36.89
C ASP A 361 9.74 14.42 36.18
N LEU A 362 9.88 14.47 34.85
CA LEU A 362 9.48 15.63 34.05
C LEU A 362 7.97 15.82 34.03
N GLU A 363 7.19 14.75 33.89
CA GLU A 363 5.73 14.77 33.99
C GLU A 363 5.28 15.31 35.34
N LYS A 364 5.85 14.82 36.46
CA LYS A 364 5.56 15.36 37.80
C LYS A 364 5.90 16.85 37.91
N LYS A 365 7.02 17.29 37.34
CA LYS A 365 7.37 18.72 37.33
C LYS A 365 6.37 19.53 36.51
N MET A 366 5.94 19.03 35.36
CA MET A 366 4.92 19.68 34.52
C MET A 366 3.58 19.77 35.27
N GLU A 367 3.15 18.69 35.92
CA GLU A 367 1.94 18.64 36.77
C GLU A 367 2.02 19.68 37.91
N THR A 368 3.14 19.74 38.63
CA THR A 368 3.31 20.75 39.70
C THR A 368 3.31 22.18 39.18
N SER A 369 3.91 22.43 38.02
CA SER A 369 3.88 23.74 37.35
C SER A 369 2.47 24.10 36.88
N HIS A 370 1.73 23.14 36.32
CA HIS A 370 0.34 23.32 35.91
C HIS A 370 -0.55 23.68 37.10
N ASN A 371 -0.39 22.95 38.22
CA ASN A 371 -1.11 23.22 39.47
C ASN A 371 -0.77 24.60 40.03
N GLN A 372 0.49 25.03 39.96
CA GLN A 372 0.89 26.39 40.36
C GLN A 372 0.24 27.47 39.48
N CYS A 373 0.21 27.27 38.16
CA CYS A 373 -0.48 28.17 37.23
C CYS A 373 -1.99 28.24 37.50
N GLN A 374 -2.64 27.10 37.77
CA GLN A 374 -4.04 27.07 38.16
C GLN A 374 -4.29 27.80 39.48
N GLU A 375 -3.43 27.61 40.49
CA GLU A 375 -3.57 28.31 41.78
C GLU A 375 -3.39 29.82 41.61
N LEU A 376 -2.42 30.26 40.79
CA LEU A 376 -2.24 31.68 40.44
C LEU A 376 -3.46 32.24 39.73
N LYS A 377 -4.03 31.51 38.77
CA LYS A 377 -5.26 31.91 38.08
C LYS A 377 -6.43 32.05 39.04
N ALA A 378 -6.62 31.09 39.94
CA ALA A 378 -7.68 31.14 40.96
C ALA A 378 -7.48 32.32 41.94
N ARG A 379 -6.23 32.63 42.33
CA ARG A 379 -5.92 33.82 43.14
C ARG A 379 -6.24 35.11 42.40
N TYR A 380 -5.91 35.20 41.12
CA TYR A 380 -6.20 36.37 40.30
C TYR A 380 -7.72 36.58 40.15
N GLU A 381 -8.47 35.53 39.83
CA GLU A 381 -9.94 35.58 39.73
C GLU A 381 -10.57 36.02 41.06
N ARG A 382 -10.10 35.50 42.19
CA ARG A 382 -10.58 35.89 43.52
C ARG A 382 -10.30 37.37 43.81
N ALA A 383 -9.07 37.83 43.57
CA ALA A 383 -8.71 39.24 43.74
C ALA A 383 -9.56 40.15 42.85
N THR A 384 -9.82 39.74 41.61
CA THR A 384 -10.67 40.49 40.66
C THR A 384 -12.13 40.55 41.12
N SER A 385 -12.65 39.45 41.69
CA SER A 385 -14.00 39.42 42.26
C SER A 385 -14.13 40.29 43.52
N GLU A 386 -13.11 40.30 44.39
CA GLU A 386 -13.05 41.16 45.57
C GLU A 386 -12.94 42.65 45.22
N THR A 387 -12.14 43.01 44.21
CA THR A 387 -12.07 44.41 43.76
C THR A 387 -13.36 44.87 43.09
N LYS A 388 -14.04 43.98 42.36
CA LYS A 388 -15.34 44.25 41.76
C LYS A 388 -16.41 44.48 42.82
N THR A 389 -16.50 43.61 43.83
CA THR A 389 -17.46 43.78 44.95
C THR A 389 -17.22 45.07 45.73
N LYS A 390 -15.95 45.43 45.99
CA LYS A 390 -15.61 46.73 46.59
C LYS A 390 -16.01 47.92 45.71
N HIS A 391 -15.81 47.85 44.40
CA HIS A 391 -16.28 48.90 43.48
C HIS A 391 -17.81 49.03 43.49
N GLU A 392 -18.53 47.91 43.51
CA GLU A 392 -19.99 47.88 43.59
C GLU A 392 -20.49 48.55 44.88
N GLU A 393 -19.87 48.25 46.04
CA GLU A 393 -20.19 48.91 47.31
C GLU A 393 -19.91 50.42 47.29
N ILE A 394 -18.79 50.84 46.69
CA ILE A 394 -18.44 52.26 46.55
C ILE A 394 -19.49 52.97 45.67
N LEU A 395 -19.88 52.36 44.56
CA LEU A 395 -20.90 52.91 43.66
C LEU A 395 -22.26 53.05 44.35
N GLN A 396 -22.71 52.02 45.08
CA GLN A 396 -23.96 52.08 45.85
C GLN A 396 -23.92 53.17 46.92
N ASN A 397 -22.80 53.31 47.64
CA ASN A 397 -22.63 54.38 48.62
C ASN A 397 -22.65 55.77 47.97
N LEU A 398 -21.98 55.95 46.83
CA LEU A 398 -22.02 57.20 46.07
C LEU A 398 -23.44 57.55 45.62
N GLN A 399 -24.15 56.56 45.09
CA GLN A 399 -25.53 56.71 44.61
C GLN A 399 -26.48 57.08 45.75
N LYS A 400 -26.30 56.48 46.93
CA LYS A 400 -27.02 56.85 48.16
C LYS A 400 -26.72 58.28 48.60
N THR A 401 -25.45 58.68 48.62
CA THR A 401 -25.09 60.08 48.97
C THR A 401 -25.65 61.09 47.98
N LEU A 402 -25.71 60.76 46.69
CA LEU A 402 -26.34 61.60 45.67
C LEU A 402 -27.83 61.79 45.95
N LEU A 403 -28.56 60.70 46.21
CA LEU A 403 -29.98 60.73 46.61
C LEU A 403 -30.20 61.57 47.87
N ASP A 404 -29.40 61.35 48.92
CA ASP A 404 -29.49 62.13 50.17
C ASP A 404 -29.22 63.63 49.92
N THR A 405 -28.32 63.98 48.98
CA THR A 405 -28.08 65.38 48.60
C THR A 405 -29.20 65.97 47.75
N GLU A 406 -29.80 65.20 46.86
CA GLU A 406 -30.96 65.63 46.06
C GLU A 406 -32.17 65.93 46.96
N ASP A 407 -32.45 65.07 47.94
CA ASP A 407 -33.54 65.27 48.90
C ASP A 407 -33.32 66.51 49.77
N LYS A 408 -32.08 66.74 50.24
CA LYS A 408 -31.72 67.98 50.95
C LYS A 408 -31.91 69.22 50.09
N LEU A 409 -31.53 69.15 48.81
CA LEU A 409 -31.65 70.27 47.87
C LEU A 409 -33.12 70.55 47.51
N LYS A 410 -33.96 69.51 47.48
CA LYS A 410 -35.41 69.63 47.33
C LYS A 410 -36.04 70.28 48.57
N GLY A 411 -35.67 69.84 49.78
CA GLY A 411 -36.11 70.48 51.02
C GLY A 411 -35.72 71.96 51.10
N ALA A 412 -34.49 72.30 50.72
CA ALA A 412 -34.03 73.69 50.66
C ALA A 412 -34.77 74.52 49.60
N ARG A 413 -35.19 73.91 48.47
CA ARG A 413 -36.04 74.57 47.47
C ARG A 413 -37.44 74.85 48.00
N GLU A 414 -38.03 73.91 48.74
CA GLU A 414 -39.35 74.05 49.34
C GLU A 414 -39.35 75.13 50.44
N GLU A 415 -38.31 75.18 51.29
CA GLU A 415 -38.11 76.27 52.25
C GLU A 415 -37.95 77.63 51.56
N ASN A 416 -37.14 77.72 50.50
CA ASN A 416 -37.01 78.96 49.72
C ASN A 416 -38.33 79.40 49.09
N SER A 417 -39.17 78.46 48.63
CA SER A 417 -40.51 78.76 48.12
C SER A 417 -41.44 79.29 49.21
N GLY A 418 -41.35 78.75 50.44
CA GLY A 418 -42.10 79.24 51.60
C GLY A 418 -41.68 80.66 52.00
N LEU A 419 -40.38 80.92 52.06
CA LEU A 419 -39.83 82.26 52.35
C LEU A 419 -40.22 83.30 51.30
N LEU A 420 -40.30 82.91 50.02
CA LEU A 420 -40.77 83.80 48.96
C LEU A 420 -42.27 84.16 49.12
N GLN A 421 -43.10 83.24 49.57
CA GLN A 421 -44.51 83.53 49.88
C GLN A 421 -44.65 84.46 51.09
N GLU A 422 -43.83 84.26 52.12
CA GLU A 422 -43.78 85.14 53.30
C GLU A 422 -43.33 86.57 52.94
N LEU A 423 -42.33 86.70 52.05
CA LEU A 423 -41.91 88.00 51.51
C LEU A 423 -43.01 88.68 50.69
N GLU A 424 -43.79 87.93 49.92
CA GLU A 424 -44.92 88.45 49.14
C GLU A 424 -46.06 88.94 50.07
N GLU A 425 -46.29 88.27 51.20
CA GLU A 425 -47.25 88.71 52.23
C GLU A 425 -46.78 89.93 53.02
N LEU A 426 -45.50 89.99 53.39
CA LEU A 426 -44.90 91.17 54.02
C LEU A 426 -44.91 92.38 53.08
N ARG A 427 -44.71 92.17 51.78
CA ARG A 427 -44.84 93.21 50.75
C ARG A 427 -46.27 93.75 50.66
N LYS A 428 -47.29 92.88 50.72
CA LYS A 428 -48.71 93.29 50.80
C LYS A 428 -49.05 94.07 52.08
N GLN A 429 -48.37 93.78 53.19
CA GLN A 429 -48.51 94.55 54.44
C GLN A 429 -47.81 95.92 54.36
N ALA A 430 -46.65 96.01 53.70
CA ALA A 430 -45.93 97.26 53.45
C ALA A 430 -46.68 98.20 52.48
N ASP A 431 -47.37 97.64 51.48
CA ASP A 431 -48.19 98.42 50.54
C ASP A 431 -49.51 98.92 51.19
N LYS A 432 -50.02 98.25 52.22
CA LYS A 432 -51.11 98.75 53.08
C LYS A 432 -50.68 99.87 54.03
N ALA A 433 -49.40 99.99 54.35
CA ALA A 433 -48.85 101.02 55.24
C ALA A 433 -48.46 102.33 54.52
N LYS A 434 -48.44 102.35 53.17
CA LYS A 434 -48.03 103.50 52.35
C LYS A 434 -49.19 104.28 51.70
N ALA A 435 -50.36 104.30 52.35
CA ALA A 435 -51.54 105.07 51.93
C ALA A 435 -52.07 106.05 53.00
N ALA A 436 -51.25 106.47 53.96
CA ALA A 436 -51.60 107.52 54.92
C ALA A 436 -50.42 108.46 55.20
N GLN A 437 -50.71 109.76 55.08
CA GLN A 437 -49.94 110.95 55.48
C GLN A 437 -48.98 111.58 54.45
N THR A 438 -49.59 112.48 53.68
CA THR A 438 -49.02 113.68 53.08
C THR A 438 -48.66 114.75 54.12
N ALA A 439 -47.74 115.64 53.69
CA ALA A 439 -47.69 117.09 53.90
C ALA A 439 -46.53 117.66 54.73
N GLU A 440 -46.02 118.79 54.20
CA GLU A 440 -45.37 119.93 54.88
C GLU A 440 -43.82 119.91 54.89
N ASP A 441 -43.09 120.92 54.40
CA ASP A 441 -43.34 121.97 53.41
C ASP A 441 -41.96 122.57 53.06
N ALA A 442 -41.83 123.05 51.83
CA ALA A 442 -40.75 123.90 51.41
C ALA A 442 -41.13 125.38 51.66
N MET A 443 -40.24 126.18 52.24
CA MET A 443 -39.98 127.58 51.87
C MET A 443 -39.10 128.28 52.92
N GLN A 444 -37.94 128.80 52.50
CA GLN A 444 -37.68 130.22 52.70
C GLN A 444 -36.59 130.75 51.76
N ILE A 445 -36.99 131.77 51.02
CA ILE A 445 -36.22 132.58 50.09
C ILE A 445 -36.10 133.99 50.71
N MET A 446 -34.97 134.62 50.40
CA MET A 446 -34.67 136.07 50.43
C MET A 446 -34.49 136.75 51.79
N GLU A 447 -33.26 137.23 52.00
CA GLU A 447 -32.97 138.67 52.12
C GLU A 447 -31.47 138.89 51.89
N GLN A 448 -31.02 139.09 50.65
CA GLN A 448 -30.83 140.39 50.00
C GLN A 448 -29.61 141.20 50.51
N MET A 449 -28.58 141.18 49.65
CA MET A 449 -27.72 142.31 49.28
C MET A 449 -26.96 143.06 50.39
N THR A 450 -25.63 142.92 50.36
CA THR A 450 -24.79 144.10 50.15
C THR A 450 -23.51 143.75 49.39
N LYS A 451 -23.52 144.17 48.12
CA LYS A 451 -22.52 145.09 47.54
C LYS A 451 -21.13 144.52 47.20
N GLU A 452 -21.03 144.20 45.91
CA GLU A 452 -19.88 144.39 45.03
C GLU A 452 -18.68 145.14 45.64
N LYS A 453 -17.58 144.41 45.83
CA LYS A 453 -16.20 144.89 45.62
C LYS A 453 -15.22 143.72 45.66
N THR A 454 -14.90 143.16 44.48
CA THR A 454 -13.54 142.89 43.95
C THR A 454 -13.58 141.73 42.95
N GLU A 455 -13.84 142.10 41.71
CA GLU A 455 -13.89 141.30 40.49
C GLU A 455 -12.49 140.93 39.96
N THR A 456 -11.52 140.62 40.83
CA THR A 456 -10.11 140.38 40.41
C THR A 456 -9.42 139.25 41.19
N LEU A 457 -10.18 138.27 41.67
CA LEU A 457 -9.64 136.97 42.17
C LEU A 457 -10.35 135.74 41.60
N ALA A 458 -11.45 135.89 40.86
CA ALA A 458 -12.18 134.77 40.25
C ALA A 458 -11.51 134.21 38.98
N SER A 459 -10.75 135.01 38.21
CA SER A 459 -10.08 134.52 36.99
C SER A 459 -8.79 133.73 37.26
N LEU A 460 -8.19 133.86 38.45
CA LEU A 460 -6.99 133.11 38.84
C LEU A 460 -7.32 131.72 39.41
N GLU A 461 -8.49 131.58 40.05
CA GLU A 461 -8.96 130.29 40.57
C GLU A 461 -9.53 129.40 39.44
N ASP A 462 -10.23 129.99 38.46
CA ASP A 462 -10.68 129.28 37.26
C ASP A 462 -9.52 128.79 36.38
N THR A 463 -8.43 129.56 36.26
CA THR A 463 -7.22 129.13 35.52
C THR A 463 -6.41 128.07 36.26
N LYS A 464 -6.43 128.05 37.60
CA LYS A 464 -5.87 126.93 38.39
C LYS A 464 -6.73 125.66 38.31
N GLN A 465 -8.06 125.79 38.35
CA GLN A 465 -8.95 124.64 38.29
C GLN A 465 -8.97 124.00 36.89
N THR A 466 -8.79 124.80 35.83
CA THR A 466 -8.62 124.30 34.45
C THR A 466 -7.27 123.64 34.22
N ASN A 467 -6.17 124.18 34.76
CA ASN A 467 -4.87 123.50 34.72
C ASN A 467 -4.88 122.16 35.49
N ALA A 468 -5.55 122.10 36.64
CA ALA A 468 -5.70 120.85 37.40
C ALA A 468 -6.54 119.79 36.65
N LYS A 469 -7.57 120.21 35.90
CA LYS A 469 -8.36 119.32 35.03
C LYS A 469 -7.54 118.80 33.85
N LEU A 470 -6.80 119.68 33.17
CA LEU A 470 -5.94 119.28 32.06
C LEU A 470 -4.79 118.37 32.52
N GLN A 471 -4.26 118.57 33.73
CA GLN A 471 -3.27 117.68 34.32
C GLN A 471 -3.84 116.29 34.61
N ASN A 472 -5.05 116.22 35.19
CA ASN A 472 -5.73 114.93 35.41
C ASN A 472 -6.06 114.23 34.09
N GLU A 473 -6.54 114.96 33.08
CA GLU A 473 -6.81 114.39 31.75
C GLU A 473 -5.53 113.87 31.10
N LEU A 474 -4.41 114.60 31.22
CA LEU A 474 -3.11 114.16 30.72
C LEU A 474 -2.59 112.91 31.44
N ASP A 475 -2.78 112.81 32.75
CA ASP A 475 -2.37 111.64 33.53
C ASP A 475 -3.27 110.42 33.24
N THR A 476 -4.57 110.64 33.03
CA THR A 476 -5.50 109.58 32.57
C THR A 476 -5.16 109.09 31.17
N LEU A 477 -4.76 110.00 30.26
CA LEU A 477 -4.30 109.66 28.91
C LEU A 477 -2.99 108.87 28.93
N LYS A 478 -2.05 109.22 29.82
CA LYS A 478 -0.81 108.45 30.00
C LYS A 478 -1.07 107.05 30.54
N GLU A 479 -1.97 106.92 31.51
CA GLU A 479 -2.35 105.61 32.06
C GLU A 479 -3.04 104.72 31.02
N ASN A 480 -3.92 105.29 30.19
CA ASN A 480 -4.55 104.58 29.08
C ASN A 480 -3.53 104.18 28.01
N ASN A 481 -2.56 105.03 27.70
CA ASN A 481 -1.51 104.70 26.73
C ASN A 481 -0.61 103.56 27.26
N LEU A 482 -0.30 103.56 28.56
CA LEU A 482 0.43 102.47 29.21
C LEU A 482 -0.34 101.13 29.13
N LYS A 483 -1.65 101.15 29.44
CA LYS A 483 -2.52 99.97 29.33
C LYS A 483 -2.60 99.44 27.89
N ASN A 484 -2.72 100.34 26.90
CA ASN A 484 -2.73 99.95 25.48
C ASN A 484 -1.39 99.33 25.05
N VAL A 485 -0.26 99.83 25.53
CA VAL A 485 1.07 99.25 25.24
C VAL A 485 1.22 97.88 25.91
N GLU A 486 0.73 97.70 27.13
CA GLU A 486 0.72 96.40 27.81
C GLU A 486 -0.19 95.37 27.10
N GLU A 487 -1.38 95.78 26.66
CA GLU A 487 -2.27 94.93 25.87
C GLU A 487 -1.68 94.56 24.51
N LEU A 488 -1.00 95.51 23.85
CA LEU A 488 -0.30 95.26 22.59
C LEU A 488 0.86 94.27 22.78
N ASN A 489 1.61 94.38 23.88
CA ASN A 489 2.67 93.43 24.21
C ASN A 489 2.12 92.03 24.50
N LYS A 490 1.01 91.91 25.25
CA LYS A 490 0.33 90.63 25.47
C LYS A 490 -0.18 90.01 24.17
N SER A 491 -0.76 90.82 23.28
CA SER A 491 -1.20 90.37 21.96
C SER A 491 -0.03 89.89 21.10
N LYS A 492 1.14 90.54 21.20
CA LYS A 492 2.34 90.15 20.47
C LYS A 492 2.92 88.82 20.99
N GLU A 493 2.91 88.61 22.30
CA GLU A 493 3.32 87.34 22.93
C GLU A 493 2.39 86.18 22.52
N LEU A 494 1.07 86.40 22.53
CA LEU A 494 0.09 85.43 22.03
C LEU A 494 0.34 85.06 20.56
N LEU A 495 0.63 86.05 19.71
CA LEU A 495 0.94 85.82 18.30
C LEU A 495 2.22 84.97 18.13
N THR A 496 3.24 85.17 18.96
CA THR A 496 4.45 84.33 18.92
C THR A 496 4.19 82.88 19.31
N VAL A 497 3.35 82.65 20.32
CA VAL A 497 2.95 81.29 20.74
C VAL A 497 2.13 80.60 19.64
N GLU A 498 1.21 81.33 19.01
CA GLU A 498 0.38 80.75 17.94
C GLU A 498 1.20 80.44 16.68
N ASN A 499 2.19 81.26 16.34
CA ASN A 499 3.13 80.97 15.26
C ASN A 499 3.99 79.71 15.54
N GLN A 500 4.38 79.48 16.80
CA GLN A 500 5.10 78.25 17.18
C GLN A 500 4.22 77.01 16.99
N LYS A 501 2.95 77.06 17.42
CA LYS A 501 1.98 75.97 17.19
C LYS A 501 1.74 75.69 15.71
N MET A 502 1.62 76.73 14.89
CA MET A 502 1.48 76.57 13.44
C MET A 502 2.68 75.85 12.80
N GLU A 503 3.89 76.09 13.32
CA GLU A 503 5.10 75.41 12.86
C GLU A 503 5.17 73.95 13.32
N GLU A 504 4.66 73.65 14.52
CA GLU A 504 4.51 72.27 15.01
C GLU A 504 3.50 71.48 14.15
N PHE A 505 2.34 72.07 13.83
CA PHE A 505 1.37 71.43 12.94
C PHE A 505 1.92 71.21 11.52
N ARG A 506 2.75 72.13 11.00
CA ARG A 506 3.43 71.90 9.71
C ARG A 506 4.35 70.69 9.75
N LYS A 507 5.12 70.51 10.83
CA LYS A 507 5.99 69.34 11.00
C LYS A 507 5.19 68.06 11.08
N GLU A 508 4.08 68.06 11.81
CA GLU A 508 3.20 66.90 11.95
C GLU A 508 2.51 66.53 10.63
N ILE A 509 2.09 67.51 9.83
CA ILE A 509 1.55 67.26 8.48
C ILE A 509 2.62 66.64 7.57
N GLU A 510 3.86 67.11 7.64
CA GLU A 510 4.95 66.59 6.82
C GLU A 510 5.31 65.14 7.19
N THR A 511 5.32 64.80 8.49
CA THR A 511 5.55 63.41 8.93
C THR A 511 4.41 62.49 8.50
N LEU A 512 3.15 62.93 8.61
CA LEU A 512 1.99 62.18 8.13
C LEU A 512 2.04 61.96 6.61
N LYS A 513 2.49 62.95 5.84
CA LYS A 513 2.65 62.86 4.39
C LYS A 513 3.71 61.82 3.98
N GLN A 514 4.83 61.78 4.71
CA GLN A 514 5.86 60.76 4.51
C GLN A 514 5.36 59.35 4.86
N ALA A 515 4.61 59.21 5.96
CA ALA A 515 4.00 57.93 6.34
C ALA A 515 2.98 57.44 5.30
N ALA A 516 2.17 58.34 4.73
CA ALA A 516 1.24 58.01 3.66
C ALA A 516 1.95 57.56 2.38
N ALA A 517 3.06 58.20 2.01
CA ALA A 517 3.88 57.79 0.86
C ALA A 517 4.49 56.39 1.07
N GLN A 518 4.99 56.08 2.26
CA GLN A 518 5.52 54.75 2.60
C GLN A 518 4.44 53.67 2.53
N LYS A 519 3.23 53.92 3.06
CA LYS A 519 2.12 52.96 2.96
C LYS A 519 1.69 52.74 1.52
N SER A 520 1.65 53.78 0.69
CA SER A 520 1.35 53.67 -0.74
C SER A 520 2.35 52.75 -1.46
N GLN A 521 3.64 52.91 -1.16
CA GLN A 521 4.69 52.08 -1.74
C GLN A 521 4.61 50.61 -1.28
N GLN A 522 4.29 50.36 -0.01
CA GLN A 522 4.02 49.00 0.49
C GLN A 522 2.81 48.34 -0.19
N LEU A 523 1.74 49.11 -0.43
CA LEU A 523 0.53 48.59 -1.07
C LEU A 523 0.83 48.15 -2.52
N SER A 524 1.63 48.94 -3.25
CA SER A 524 2.07 48.59 -4.60
C SER A 524 2.90 47.30 -4.64
N ALA A 525 3.79 47.09 -3.65
CA ALA A 525 4.58 45.87 -3.55
C ALA A 525 3.72 44.63 -3.26
N LEU A 526 2.74 44.75 -2.35
CA LEU A 526 1.79 43.68 -2.08
C LEU A 526 0.90 43.37 -3.29
N GLN A 527 0.59 44.36 -4.12
CA GLN A 527 -0.22 44.17 -5.31
C GLN A 527 0.56 43.44 -6.42
N GLU A 528 1.87 43.71 -6.57
CA GLU A 528 2.76 42.93 -7.44
C GLU A 528 2.94 41.48 -6.96
N GLU A 529 3.05 41.27 -5.65
CA GLU A 529 3.17 39.93 -5.07
C GLU A 529 1.91 39.09 -5.28
N ASN A 530 0.72 39.69 -5.14
CA ASN A 530 -0.55 39.01 -5.43
C ASN A 530 -0.66 38.58 -6.90
N VAL A 531 -0.15 39.39 -7.84
CA VAL A 531 -0.13 39.02 -9.26
C VAL A 531 0.78 37.80 -9.49
N LYS A 532 1.96 37.76 -8.86
CA LYS A 532 2.88 36.61 -8.94
C LYS A 532 2.27 35.33 -8.36
N LEU A 533 1.60 35.43 -7.21
CA LEU A 533 0.91 34.29 -6.60
C LEU A 533 -0.23 33.78 -7.49
N ALA A 534 -0.98 34.68 -8.14
CA ALA A 534 -2.02 34.28 -9.09
C ALA A 534 -1.44 33.54 -10.31
N GLU A 535 -0.27 33.94 -10.81
CA GLU A 535 0.44 33.23 -11.88
C GLU A 535 0.97 31.86 -11.43
N GLU A 536 1.51 31.74 -10.20
CA GLU A 536 1.92 30.45 -9.62
C GLU A 536 0.74 29.49 -9.45
N LEU A 537 -0.41 29.97 -8.99
CA LEU A 537 -1.64 29.18 -8.90
C LEU A 537 -2.14 28.72 -10.28
N GLY A 538 -1.99 29.56 -11.31
CA GLY A 538 -2.27 29.17 -12.70
C GLY A 538 -1.39 28.02 -13.18
N ARG A 539 -0.08 28.09 -12.92
CA ARG A 539 0.88 27.02 -13.26
C ARG A 539 0.58 25.72 -12.51
N SER A 540 0.24 25.79 -11.23
CA SER A 540 -0.16 24.62 -10.44
C SER A 540 -1.41 23.93 -11.01
N ARG A 541 -2.37 24.70 -11.56
CA ARG A 541 -3.55 24.14 -12.21
C ARG A 541 -3.20 23.35 -13.48
N ASP A 542 -2.24 23.84 -14.27
CA ASP A 542 -1.77 23.14 -15.48
C ASP A 542 -1.00 21.86 -15.11
N GLU A 543 -0.23 21.85 -14.02
CA GLU A 543 0.43 20.65 -13.48
C GLU A 543 -0.59 19.59 -13.03
N VAL A 544 -1.69 19.99 -12.39
CA VAL A 544 -2.78 19.07 -11.99
C VAL A 544 -3.43 18.40 -13.22
N THR A 545 -3.63 19.14 -14.30
CA THR A 545 -4.13 18.53 -15.56
C THR A 545 -3.13 17.57 -16.22
N SER A 546 -1.83 17.77 -16.00
CA SER A 546 -0.80 16.83 -16.45
C SER A 546 -0.82 15.54 -15.63
N HIS A 547 -0.96 15.65 -14.30
CA HIS A 547 -1.11 14.50 -13.40
C HIS A 547 -2.34 13.66 -13.74
N GLN A 548 -3.46 14.28 -14.10
CA GLN A 548 -4.66 13.55 -14.51
C GLN A 548 -4.43 12.69 -15.76
N LYS A 549 -3.69 13.20 -16.75
CA LYS A 549 -3.31 12.42 -17.94
C LYS A 549 -2.39 11.25 -17.62
N LEU A 550 -1.43 11.44 -16.71
CA LEU A 550 -0.54 10.38 -16.25
C LEU A 550 -1.32 9.29 -15.46
N GLU A 551 -2.32 9.68 -14.68
CA GLU A 551 -3.20 8.72 -13.98
C GLU A 551 -4.04 7.90 -14.98
N GLU A 552 -4.54 8.53 -16.05
CA GLU A 552 -5.24 7.85 -17.14
C GLU A 552 -4.31 6.86 -17.86
N GLU A 553 -3.08 7.25 -18.22
CA GLU A 553 -2.07 6.36 -18.81
C GLU A 553 -1.70 5.19 -17.89
N ARG A 554 -1.57 5.46 -16.58
CA ARG A 554 -1.30 4.44 -15.57
C ARG A 554 -2.46 3.44 -15.46
N SER A 555 -3.71 3.90 -15.59
CA SER A 555 -4.88 3.02 -15.60
C SER A 555 -4.90 2.08 -16.82
N VAL A 556 -4.53 2.60 -17.99
CA VAL A 556 -4.43 1.81 -19.24
C VAL A 556 -3.32 0.76 -19.13
N LEU A 557 -2.15 1.14 -18.64
CA LEU A 557 -1.04 0.22 -18.40
C LEU A 557 -1.40 -0.87 -17.37
N ASN A 558 -2.12 -0.51 -16.31
CA ASN A 558 -2.57 -1.46 -15.30
C ASN A 558 -3.57 -2.48 -15.89
N ASN A 559 -4.48 -2.04 -16.77
CA ASN A 559 -5.39 -2.93 -17.49
C ASN A 559 -4.64 -3.88 -18.44
N GLN A 560 -3.65 -3.39 -19.18
CA GLN A 560 -2.81 -4.24 -20.03
C GLN A 560 -2.01 -5.27 -19.21
N LEU A 561 -1.50 -4.89 -18.04
CA LEU A 561 -0.82 -5.81 -17.12
C LEU A 561 -1.76 -6.91 -16.62
N LEU A 562 -3.00 -6.56 -16.29
CA LEU A 562 -4.02 -7.53 -15.87
C LEU A 562 -4.34 -8.53 -16.99
N GLU A 563 -4.43 -8.05 -18.23
CA GLU A 563 -4.69 -8.91 -19.39
C GLU A 563 -3.50 -9.85 -19.67
N MET A 564 -2.27 -9.35 -19.55
CA MET A 564 -1.06 -10.17 -19.66
C MET A 564 -1.00 -11.26 -18.58
N LYS A 565 -1.33 -10.93 -17.32
CA LYS A 565 -1.42 -11.92 -16.23
C LYS A 565 -2.47 -12.99 -16.49
N LYS A 566 -3.63 -12.63 -17.06
CA LYS A 566 -4.65 -13.61 -17.46
C LYS A 566 -4.14 -14.57 -18.54
N ARG A 567 -3.42 -14.06 -19.53
CA ARG A 567 -2.81 -14.89 -20.59
C ARG A 567 -1.73 -15.81 -20.04
N GLU A 568 -0.88 -15.31 -19.15
CA GLU A 568 0.16 -16.11 -18.47
C GLU A 568 -0.46 -17.24 -17.64
N SER A 569 -1.50 -16.96 -16.85
CA SER A 569 -2.22 -18.00 -16.09
C SER A 569 -2.83 -19.07 -16.99
N LYS A 570 -3.33 -18.70 -18.17
CA LYS A 570 -3.84 -19.66 -19.15
C LYS A 570 -2.72 -20.56 -19.68
N PHE A 571 -1.59 -19.99 -20.09
CA PHE A 571 -0.46 -20.78 -20.58
C PHE A 571 0.12 -21.72 -19.54
N ILE A 572 0.14 -21.33 -18.26
CA ILE A 572 0.57 -22.22 -17.17
C ILE A 572 -0.37 -23.42 -17.05
N LYS A 573 -1.69 -23.19 -17.08
CA LYS A 573 -2.67 -24.29 -17.04
C LYS A 573 -2.53 -25.24 -18.23
N ASP A 574 -2.42 -24.70 -19.44
CA ASP A 574 -2.26 -25.50 -20.65
C ASP A 574 -0.96 -26.35 -20.57
N ALA A 575 0.14 -25.77 -20.08
CA ALA A 575 1.41 -26.49 -19.88
C ALA A 575 1.33 -27.57 -18.79
N ASP A 576 0.61 -27.32 -17.70
CA ASP A 576 0.39 -28.30 -16.62
C ASP A 576 -0.49 -29.47 -17.10
N GLU A 577 -1.51 -29.20 -17.93
CA GLU A 577 -2.36 -30.22 -18.55
C GLU A 577 -1.58 -31.09 -19.55
N GLU A 578 -0.72 -30.48 -20.37
CA GLU A 578 0.20 -31.22 -21.26
C GLU A 578 1.19 -32.07 -20.45
N LYS A 579 1.76 -31.52 -19.38
CA LYS A 579 2.67 -32.27 -18.49
C LYS A 579 1.96 -33.45 -17.84
N ALA A 580 0.73 -33.28 -17.36
CA ALA A 580 -0.06 -34.36 -16.79
C ALA A 580 -0.37 -35.45 -17.83
N SER A 581 -0.68 -35.05 -19.06
CA SER A 581 -0.93 -35.98 -20.17
C SER A 581 0.31 -36.77 -20.56
N LEU A 582 1.47 -36.11 -20.62
CA LEU A 582 2.76 -36.76 -20.87
C LEU A 582 3.15 -37.70 -19.73
N GLN A 583 2.97 -37.29 -18.47
CA GLN A 583 3.22 -38.14 -17.30
C GLN A 583 2.37 -39.41 -17.35
N LYS A 584 1.10 -39.30 -17.75
CA LYS A 584 0.20 -40.45 -17.92
C LYS A 584 0.67 -41.38 -19.04
N SER A 585 1.11 -40.83 -20.18
CA SER A 585 1.68 -41.60 -21.29
C SER A 585 2.97 -42.34 -20.88
N ILE A 586 3.86 -41.67 -20.14
CA ILE A 586 5.07 -42.29 -19.59
C ILE A 586 4.70 -43.43 -18.65
N SER A 587 3.76 -43.24 -17.72
CA SER A 587 3.32 -44.29 -16.80
C SER A 587 2.75 -45.51 -17.52
N ILE A 588 1.96 -45.31 -18.58
CA ILE A 588 1.44 -46.41 -19.40
C ILE A 588 2.58 -47.13 -20.12
N THR A 589 3.51 -46.37 -20.71
CA THR A 589 4.66 -46.94 -21.42
C THR A 589 5.56 -47.74 -20.48
N SER A 590 5.83 -47.23 -19.27
CA SER A 590 6.60 -47.95 -18.25
C SER A 590 5.91 -49.25 -17.82
N ALA A 591 4.58 -49.25 -17.67
CA ALA A 591 3.83 -50.46 -17.33
C ALA A 591 3.87 -51.51 -18.46
N LEU A 592 3.82 -51.08 -19.73
CA LEU A 592 3.98 -51.98 -20.87
C LEU A 592 5.41 -52.52 -20.96
N LEU A 593 6.41 -51.72 -20.59
CA LEU A 593 7.81 -52.15 -20.59
C LEU A 593 8.05 -53.23 -19.53
N THR A 594 7.50 -53.07 -18.33
CA THR A 594 7.59 -54.10 -17.27
C THR A 594 6.86 -55.39 -17.64
N GLU A 595 5.71 -55.28 -18.34
CA GLU A 595 5.01 -56.46 -18.87
C GLU A 595 5.88 -57.19 -19.92
N LYS A 596 6.52 -56.45 -20.82
CA LYS A 596 7.43 -57.03 -21.83
C LYS A 596 8.67 -57.64 -21.22
N ASP A 597 9.24 -57.04 -20.18
CA ASP A 597 10.36 -57.62 -19.43
C ASP A 597 9.96 -58.94 -18.75
N ALA A 598 8.75 -59.00 -18.17
CA ALA A 598 8.22 -60.24 -17.58
C ALA A 598 8.01 -61.34 -18.64
N GLU A 599 7.52 -60.97 -19.83
CA GLU A 599 7.35 -61.90 -20.96
C GLU A 599 8.71 -62.41 -21.47
N LEU A 600 9.72 -61.54 -21.58
CA LEU A 600 11.08 -61.92 -21.94
C LEU A 600 11.70 -62.89 -20.92
N GLU A 601 11.47 -62.66 -19.63
CA GLU A 601 11.98 -63.54 -18.59
C GLU A 601 11.30 -64.92 -18.62
N LYS A 602 9.99 -64.95 -18.92
CA LYS A 602 9.27 -66.21 -19.15
C LYS A 602 9.84 -66.99 -20.34
N LEU A 603 10.11 -66.31 -21.46
CA LEU A 603 10.72 -66.93 -22.64
C LEU A 603 12.15 -67.43 -22.36
N ARG A 604 12.95 -66.70 -21.57
CA ARG A 604 14.28 -67.15 -21.12
C ARG A 604 14.20 -68.42 -20.28
N ASN A 605 13.23 -68.48 -19.37
CA ASN A 605 12.98 -69.68 -18.56
C ASN A 605 12.54 -70.87 -19.43
N GLU A 606 11.70 -70.64 -20.44
CA GLU A 606 11.31 -71.69 -21.39
C GLU A 606 12.52 -72.20 -22.21
N VAL A 607 13.36 -71.28 -22.70
CA VAL A 607 14.59 -71.65 -23.44
C VAL A 607 15.55 -72.45 -22.56
N THR A 608 15.68 -72.12 -21.27
CA THR A 608 16.56 -72.88 -20.36
C THR A 608 16.01 -74.28 -20.08
N VAL A 609 14.69 -74.43 -19.91
CA VAL A 609 14.03 -75.75 -19.81
C VAL A 609 14.26 -76.57 -21.07
N LEU A 610 13.98 -76.01 -22.26
CA LEU A 610 14.17 -76.70 -23.55
C LEU A 610 15.64 -77.11 -23.76
N ARG A 611 16.60 -76.30 -23.32
CA ARG A 611 18.03 -76.67 -23.33
C ARG A 611 18.32 -77.87 -22.42
N GLY A 612 17.72 -77.92 -21.23
CA GLY A 612 17.82 -79.05 -20.29
C GLY A 612 17.21 -80.34 -20.85
N GLU A 613 16.05 -80.23 -21.47
CA GLU A 613 15.38 -81.35 -22.16
C GLU A 613 16.22 -81.86 -23.34
N ASN A 614 16.76 -80.96 -24.17
CA ASN A 614 17.63 -81.34 -25.28
C ASN A 614 18.92 -82.03 -24.81
N ALA A 615 19.51 -81.59 -23.69
CA ALA A 615 20.65 -82.28 -23.07
C ALA A 615 20.27 -83.70 -22.61
N SER A 616 19.09 -83.86 -22.02
CA SER A 616 18.55 -85.17 -21.61
C SER A 616 18.29 -86.08 -22.81
N ALA A 617 17.73 -85.53 -23.89
CA ALA A 617 17.51 -86.25 -25.15
C ALA A 617 18.82 -86.75 -25.76
N LYS A 618 19.88 -85.93 -25.75
CA LYS A 618 21.23 -86.34 -26.19
C LYS A 618 21.81 -87.46 -25.33
N SER A 619 21.61 -87.41 -24.01
CA SER A 619 22.04 -88.48 -23.09
C SER A 619 21.29 -89.79 -23.40
N LEU A 620 19.96 -89.73 -23.54
CA LEU A 620 19.15 -90.88 -23.95
C LEU A 620 19.59 -91.44 -25.30
N HIS A 621 19.89 -90.58 -26.28
CA HIS A 621 20.39 -91.00 -27.58
C HIS A 621 21.72 -91.78 -27.47
N SER A 622 22.64 -91.34 -26.61
CA SER A 622 23.89 -92.07 -26.35
C SER A 622 23.65 -93.43 -25.69
N VAL A 623 22.68 -93.52 -24.77
CA VAL A 623 22.26 -94.80 -24.17
C VAL A 623 21.64 -95.73 -25.22
N VAL A 624 20.79 -95.21 -26.10
CA VAL A 624 20.21 -95.99 -27.20
C VAL A 624 21.31 -96.49 -28.13
N GLN A 625 22.28 -95.65 -28.50
CA GLN A 625 23.40 -96.05 -29.37
C GLN A 625 24.26 -97.16 -28.75
N THR A 626 24.49 -97.11 -27.43
CA THR A 626 25.21 -98.17 -26.72
C THR A 626 24.41 -99.48 -26.68
N LEU A 627 23.11 -99.40 -26.41
CA LEU A 627 22.21 -100.56 -26.47
C LEU A 627 22.14 -101.17 -27.88
N GLU A 628 22.12 -100.35 -28.93
CA GLU A 628 22.17 -100.82 -30.33
C GLU A 628 23.49 -101.53 -30.63
N SER A 629 24.63 -101.00 -30.17
CA SER A 629 25.92 -101.67 -30.31
C SER A 629 25.94 -103.02 -29.60
N ASP A 630 25.41 -103.09 -28.39
CA ASP A 630 25.34 -104.32 -27.62
C ASP A 630 24.38 -105.33 -28.23
N LYS A 631 23.25 -104.88 -28.78
CA LYS A 631 22.34 -105.71 -29.59
C LYS A 631 23.09 -106.36 -30.76
N VAL A 632 23.85 -105.60 -31.54
CA VAL A 632 24.63 -106.14 -32.67
C VAL A 632 25.67 -107.17 -32.20
N LYS A 633 26.35 -106.92 -31.08
CA LYS A 633 27.30 -107.88 -30.49
C LYS A 633 26.61 -109.17 -30.04
N LEU A 634 25.42 -109.06 -29.44
CA LEU A 634 24.62 -110.21 -29.05
C LEU A 634 24.12 -110.98 -30.26
N GLU A 635 23.63 -110.31 -31.31
CA GLU A 635 23.24 -110.94 -32.58
C GLU A 635 24.42 -111.70 -33.23
N LEU A 636 25.63 -111.12 -33.21
CA LEU A 636 26.84 -111.80 -33.68
C LEU A 636 27.18 -113.03 -32.82
N LYS A 637 27.06 -112.94 -31.49
CA LYS A 637 27.24 -114.09 -30.60
C LYS A 637 26.23 -115.18 -30.87
N VAL A 638 24.95 -114.84 -31.03
CA VAL A 638 23.88 -115.79 -31.37
C VAL A 638 24.20 -116.47 -32.69
N LYS A 639 24.54 -115.72 -33.74
CA LYS A 639 24.90 -116.28 -35.05
C LYS A 639 26.13 -117.21 -34.99
N ASN A 640 27.10 -116.90 -34.13
CA ASN A 640 28.27 -117.75 -33.92
C ASN A 640 27.91 -119.04 -33.16
N LEU A 641 27.08 -118.95 -32.12
CA LEU A 641 26.55 -120.12 -31.41
C LEU A 641 25.68 -120.99 -32.33
N GLU A 642 24.88 -120.39 -33.22
CA GLU A 642 24.12 -121.11 -34.25
C GLU A 642 25.03 -121.85 -35.24
N LEU A 643 26.15 -121.24 -35.63
CA LEU A 643 27.17 -121.91 -36.47
C LEU A 643 27.84 -123.06 -35.73
N GLN A 644 28.22 -122.88 -34.46
CA GLN A 644 28.76 -123.95 -33.61
C GLN A 644 27.76 -125.08 -33.41
N LEU A 645 26.46 -124.78 -33.26
CA LEU A 645 25.40 -125.78 -33.21
C LEU A 645 25.26 -126.53 -34.54
N LYS A 646 25.32 -125.84 -35.69
CA LYS A 646 25.34 -126.49 -37.01
C LYS A 646 26.59 -127.35 -37.22
N GLU A 647 27.73 -126.95 -36.69
CA GLU A 647 28.99 -127.69 -36.78
C GLU A 647 28.99 -128.91 -35.86
N ASN A 648 28.50 -128.78 -34.62
CA ASN A 648 28.21 -129.92 -33.73
C ASN A 648 27.20 -130.88 -34.36
N LYS A 649 26.16 -130.38 -35.05
CA LYS A 649 25.19 -131.20 -35.77
C LYS A 649 25.81 -131.92 -36.98
N ARG A 650 26.89 -131.38 -37.57
CA ARG A 650 27.71 -132.03 -38.62
C ARG A 650 28.72 -133.04 -38.06
N GLN A 651 29.11 -132.94 -36.78
CA GLN A 651 30.00 -133.89 -36.09
C GLN A 651 29.25 -135.07 -35.44
N LEU A 652 27.91 -135.05 -35.39
CA LEU A 652 27.05 -136.05 -34.75
C LEU A 652 26.20 -136.91 -35.73
N SER A 653 26.57 -136.98 -37.02
CA SER A 653 25.85 -137.81 -38.00
C SER A 653 26.76 -138.79 -38.75
N SER A 654 27.25 -139.78 -38.03
CA SER A 654 27.60 -141.12 -38.52
C SER A 654 26.96 -142.16 -37.58
N SER A 655 26.31 -143.18 -38.16
CA SER A 655 25.47 -144.22 -37.51
C SER A 655 23.98 -143.82 -37.32
N SER A 656 23.09 -144.26 -38.24
CA SER A 656 22.27 -145.50 -38.18
C SER A 656 21.11 -145.35 -37.18
N GLY A 657 19.81 -145.52 -37.48
CA GLY A 657 19.04 -146.03 -38.61
C GLY A 657 17.70 -146.51 -38.02
N ASN A 658 16.56 -146.23 -38.69
CA ASN A 658 15.19 -146.77 -38.45
C ASN A 658 14.59 -146.53 -37.03
N THR A 659 13.28 -146.41 -36.75
CA THR A 659 11.99 -146.92 -37.25
C THR A 659 10.92 -146.02 -36.58
N ASP A 660 9.88 -145.58 -37.28
CA ASP A 660 8.50 -146.13 -37.20
C ASP A 660 7.83 -145.94 -35.82
N THR A 661 6.92 -144.98 -35.70
CA THR A 661 5.76 -145.01 -34.79
C THR A 661 4.78 -143.88 -35.08
N GLN A 662 3.71 -144.21 -35.80
CA GLN A 662 2.41 -143.54 -35.72
C GLN A 662 1.84 -143.71 -34.31
N ALA A 663 2.18 -142.79 -33.41
CA ALA A 663 1.52 -142.59 -32.11
C ALA A 663 1.76 -141.18 -31.51
N ASP A 664 2.51 -140.30 -32.18
CA ASP A 664 2.89 -138.97 -31.69
C ASP A 664 2.00 -137.82 -32.22
N GLU A 665 1.04 -138.09 -33.10
CA GLU A 665 0.23 -137.02 -33.71
C GLU A 665 -0.91 -136.53 -32.79
N ASP A 666 -1.42 -137.37 -31.88
CA ASP A 666 -2.51 -136.98 -30.96
C ASP A 666 -2.01 -136.22 -29.71
N GLU A 667 -0.83 -136.55 -29.16
CA GLU A 667 -0.23 -135.74 -28.07
C GLU A 667 0.22 -134.37 -28.59
N ARG A 668 0.76 -134.30 -29.82
CA ARG A 668 1.20 -133.04 -30.44
C ARG A 668 0.01 -132.14 -30.84
N ALA A 669 -1.14 -132.72 -31.18
CA ALA A 669 -2.38 -131.98 -31.40
C ALA A 669 -2.94 -131.42 -30.09
N GLN A 670 -2.83 -132.15 -28.99
CA GLN A 670 -3.29 -131.69 -27.66
C GLN A 670 -2.37 -130.61 -27.08
N GLU A 671 -1.05 -130.72 -27.27
CA GLU A 671 -0.08 -129.66 -26.94
C GLU A 671 -0.22 -128.43 -27.84
N SER A 672 -0.49 -128.61 -29.14
CA SER A 672 -0.84 -127.48 -30.03
C SER A 672 -2.11 -126.79 -29.59
N GLN A 673 -3.14 -127.54 -29.16
CA GLN A 673 -4.38 -126.95 -28.67
C GLN A 673 -4.16 -126.22 -27.34
N GLN A 674 -3.38 -126.76 -26.41
CA GLN A 674 -2.99 -126.06 -25.16
C GLN A 674 -2.14 -124.81 -25.43
N MET A 675 -1.27 -124.84 -26.44
CA MET A 675 -0.47 -123.68 -26.85
C MET A 675 -1.34 -122.62 -27.54
N ILE A 676 -2.32 -123.03 -28.35
CA ILE A 676 -3.32 -122.14 -28.94
C ILE A 676 -4.20 -121.51 -27.86
N ASP A 677 -4.65 -122.29 -26.86
CA ASP A 677 -5.44 -121.78 -25.74
C ASP A 677 -4.64 -120.83 -24.85
N PHE A 678 -3.35 -121.11 -24.62
CA PHE A 678 -2.43 -120.19 -23.93
C PHE A 678 -2.21 -118.90 -24.72
N LEU A 679 -1.98 -118.99 -26.03
CA LEU A 679 -1.84 -117.81 -26.89
C LEU A 679 -3.12 -117.00 -26.95
N ASN A 680 -4.30 -117.64 -27.00
CA ASN A 680 -5.59 -116.96 -26.93
C ASN A 680 -5.78 -116.28 -25.56
N SER A 681 -5.36 -116.91 -24.45
CA SER A 681 -5.35 -116.27 -23.13
C SER A 681 -4.43 -115.04 -23.10
N VAL A 682 -3.22 -115.13 -23.66
CA VAL A 682 -2.25 -114.02 -23.71
C VAL A 682 -2.74 -112.90 -24.63
N ILE A 683 -3.39 -113.23 -25.75
CA ILE A 683 -3.98 -112.25 -26.67
C ILE A 683 -5.15 -111.54 -25.99
N VAL A 684 -6.01 -112.25 -25.27
CA VAL A 684 -7.12 -111.66 -24.50
C VAL A 684 -6.56 -110.76 -23.38
N ASP A 685 -5.51 -111.19 -22.67
CA ASP A 685 -4.87 -110.36 -21.64
C ASP A 685 -4.17 -109.14 -22.25
N LEU A 686 -3.51 -109.26 -23.41
CA LEU A 686 -2.91 -108.12 -24.12
C LEU A 686 -3.96 -107.16 -24.68
N GLN A 687 -5.09 -107.68 -25.16
CA GLN A 687 -6.21 -106.85 -25.61
C GLN A 687 -6.89 -106.15 -24.44
N ARG A 688 -7.08 -106.83 -23.30
CA ARG A 688 -7.58 -106.22 -22.06
C ARG A 688 -6.62 -105.15 -21.54
N LYS A 689 -5.30 -105.42 -21.54
CA LYS A 689 -4.28 -104.46 -21.12
C LYS A 689 -4.19 -103.25 -22.05
N ASN A 690 -4.40 -103.46 -23.35
CA ASN A 690 -4.54 -102.34 -24.30
C ASN A 690 -5.84 -101.55 -24.10
N GLN A 691 -6.95 -102.19 -23.76
CA GLN A 691 -8.19 -101.49 -23.38
C GLN A 691 -8.02 -100.68 -22.10
N ASP A 692 -7.37 -101.24 -21.07
CA ASP A 692 -7.03 -100.52 -19.83
C ASP A 692 -6.10 -99.33 -20.10
N LEU A 693 -5.06 -99.51 -20.92
CA LEU A 693 -4.18 -98.41 -21.31
C LEU A 693 -4.93 -97.33 -22.10
N LYS A 694 -5.85 -97.73 -22.99
CA LYS A 694 -6.67 -96.81 -23.75
C LYS A 694 -7.62 -96.02 -22.85
N MET A 695 -8.29 -96.70 -21.92
CA MET A 695 -9.16 -96.08 -20.91
C MET A 695 -8.37 -95.15 -19.97
N LYS A 696 -7.12 -95.49 -19.65
CA LYS A 696 -6.24 -94.65 -18.83
C LYS A 696 -5.75 -93.40 -19.57
N VAL A 697 -5.47 -93.51 -20.87
CA VAL A 697 -5.15 -92.35 -21.73
C VAL A 697 -6.38 -91.46 -21.90
N GLU A 698 -7.56 -92.05 -22.08
CA GLU A 698 -8.85 -91.33 -22.13
C GLU A 698 -9.13 -90.60 -20.81
N MET A 699 -8.95 -91.26 -19.66
CA MET A 699 -9.03 -90.62 -18.34
C MET A 699 -8.00 -89.50 -18.14
N MET A 700 -6.75 -89.67 -18.61
CA MET A 700 -5.73 -88.60 -18.53
C MET A 700 -6.06 -87.42 -19.45
N SER A 701 -6.67 -87.65 -20.61
CA SER A 701 -7.08 -86.59 -21.53
C SER A 701 -8.36 -85.89 -21.07
N GLU A 702 -9.28 -86.60 -20.42
CA GLU A 702 -10.42 -86.00 -19.72
C GLU A 702 -9.99 -85.19 -18.47
N ALA A 703 -9.00 -85.67 -17.70
CA ALA A 703 -8.43 -84.94 -16.57
C ALA A 703 -7.65 -83.68 -16.97
N ALA A 704 -7.11 -83.61 -18.20
CA ALA A 704 -6.47 -82.40 -18.74
C ALA A 704 -7.48 -81.35 -19.24
N LEU A 705 -8.75 -81.73 -19.48
CA LEU A 705 -9.81 -80.85 -19.96
C LEU A 705 -10.81 -80.44 -18.87
N ASN A 706 -10.93 -81.21 -17.78
CA ASN A 706 -11.71 -80.85 -16.59
C ASN A 706 -10.78 -80.42 -15.44
N GLY A 707 -10.33 -79.17 -15.48
CA GLY A 707 -9.67 -78.51 -14.36
C GLY A 707 -10.65 -78.25 -13.20
N ASN A 708 -10.72 -79.18 -12.25
CA ASN A 708 -11.18 -79.07 -10.87
C ASN A 708 -10.34 -80.10 -10.09
N GLY A 709 -9.59 -79.85 -9.03
CA GLY A 709 -9.46 -78.79 -8.06
C GLY A 709 -8.85 -79.46 -6.80
N ASP A 710 -7.91 -78.78 -6.15
CA ASP A 710 -7.55 -78.83 -4.72
C ASP A 710 -7.21 -80.19 -4.05
N ASP A 711 -6.06 -80.25 -3.35
CA ASP A 711 -6.02 -80.01 -1.91
C ASP A 711 -4.59 -80.20 -1.31
N LEU A 712 -4.21 -79.26 -0.43
CA LEU A 712 -3.38 -79.39 0.80
C LEU A 712 -2.39 -78.21 1.05
N ASN A 713 -2.98 -77.11 1.54
CA ASN A 713 -2.65 -76.37 2.79
C ASN A 713 -1.20 -76.02 3.14
N ASN A 714 -0.89 -74.70 3.25
CA ASN A 714 -0.76 -73.98 4.54
C ASN A 714 -0.51 -72.45 4.38
N TYR A 715 -1.39 -71.61 4.98
CA TYR A 715 -1.26 -70.23 5.55
C TYR A 715 -0.30 -69.20 4.88
N ASP A 716 -0.69 -67.97 4.51
CA ASP A 716 -1.27 -66.93 5.39
C ASP A 716 -1.81 -65.70 4.60
N SER A 717 -2.96 -65.20 5.05
CA SER A 717 -3.71 -63.93 4.91
C SER A 717 -3.76 -63.01 3.66
N ASP A 718 -5.02 -62.79 3.25
CA ASP A 718 -5.74 -61.52 2.99
C ASP A 718 -6.14 -61.12 1.55
N ASP A 719 -7.35 -61.59 1.18
CA ASP A 719 -8.50 -60.90 0.55
C ASP A 719 -8.28 -59.81 -0.51
N GLN A 720 -8.69 -60.10 -1.76
CA GLN A 720 -9.85 -59.42 -2.35
C GLN A 720 -10.43 -60.12 -3.60
N GLU A 721 -11.75 -60.16 -3.61
CA GLU A 721 -12.66 -60.81 -4.54
C GLU A 721 -12.55 -60.31 -5.99
N LYS A 722 -12.74 -61.25 -6.92
CA LYS A 722 -13.18 -60.99 -8.29
C LYS A 722 -14.55 -60.29 -8.27
N GLN A 723 -14.62 -59.03 -8.69
CA GLN A 723 -15.86 -58.46 -9.23
C GLN A 723 -15.86 -58.54 -10.75
N SER A 724 -16.89 -59.20 -11.28
CA SER A 724 -17.32 -59.15 -12.67
C SER A 724 -17.33 -57.71 -13.20
N LYS A 725 -16.73 -57.47 -14.37
CA LYS A 725 -16.78 -56.18 -15.07
C LYS A 725 -18.25 -55.72 -15.23
N LYS A 726 -18.69 -54.75 -14.44
CA LYS A 726 -19.96 -54.05 -14.65
C LYS A 726 -19.81 -53.16 -15.88
N LYS A 727 -20.77 -53.21 -16.81
CA LYS A 727 -20.81 -52.27 -17.94
C LYS A 727 -20.87 -50.83 -17.39
N PRO A 728 -20.18 -49.85 -18.02
CA PRO A 728 -20.23 -48.45 -17.61
C PRO A 728 -21.68 -47.96 -17.52
N ARG A 729 -22.00 -47.22 -16.45
CA ARG A 729 -23.32 -46.62 -16.28
C ARG A 729 -23.50 -45.49 -17.28
N LEU A 730 -24.63 -45.48 -17.98
CA LEU A 730 -24.98 -44.43 -18.94
C LEU A 730 -25.33 -43.17 -18.15
N PHE A 731 -24.77 -42.03 -18.53
CA PHE A 731 -25.03 -40.74 -17.90
C PHE A 731 -25.20 -39.71 -18.99
N CYS A 732 -26.29 -38.96 -18.92
CA CYS A 732 -26.60 -37.91 -19.87
C CYS A 732 -26.34 -36.54 -19.23
N ASP A 733 -25.29 -35.85 -19.71
CA ASP A 733 -24.86 -34.55 -19.19
C ASP A 733 -25.87 -33.42 -19.50
N ILE A 734 -26.81 -33.64 -20.42
CA ILE A 734 -27.81 -32.65 -20.85
C ILE A 734 -29.02 -32.61 -19.91
N CYS A 735 -29.49 -33.77 -19.41
CA CYS A 735 -30.63 -33.88 -18.48
C CYS A 735 -30.22 -34.19 -17.03
N ASP A 736 -28.93 -34.43 -16.79
CA ASP A 736 -28.37 -34.79 -15.49
C ASP A 736 -28.97 -36.09 -14.90
N CYS A 737 -29.24 -37.07 -15.77
CA CYS A 737 -30.00 -38.26 -15.44
C CYS A 737 -29.24 -39.57 -15.76
N PHE A 738 -29.21 -40.51 -14.79
CA PHE A 738 -28.42 -41.74 -14.86
C PHE A 738 -29.22 -42.95 -15.36
N ASP A 739 -28.53 -43.84 -16.08
CA ASP A 739 -28.92 -45.19 -16.52
C ASP A 739 -30.13 -45.27 -17.46
N LEU A 740 -30.61 -44.14 -17.99
CA LEU A 740 -31.78 -44.06 -18.89
C LEU A 740 -31.40 -43.97 -20.37
N HIS A 741 -30.49 -43.08 -20.73
CA HIS A 741 -29.97 -42.88 -22.09
C HIS A 741 -28.57 -42.26 -22.01
N ASP A 742 -27.81 -42.34 -23.10
CA ASP A 742 -26.53 -41.63 -23.21
C ASP A 742 -26.74 -40.18 -23.62
N THR A 743 -25.70 -39.35 -23.51
CA THR A 743 -25.75 -37.92 -23.85
C THR A 743 -26.18 -37.68 -25.30
N GLU A 744 -25.81 -38.56 -26.25
CA GLU A 744 -26.16 -38.42 -27.68
C GLU A 744 -27.61 -38.77 -28.03
N ASP A 745 -28.34 -39.47 -27.15
CA ASP A 745 -29.72 -39.91 -27.36
C ASP A 745 -30.74 -39.07 -26.58
N CYS A 746 -30.32 -37.88 -26.11
CA CYS A 746 -31.12 -37.06 -25.21
C CYS A 746 -32.33 -36.44 -25.91
N PRO A 747 -33.58 -36.69 -25.47
CA PRO A 747 -34.78 -36.14 -26.10
C PRO A 747 -34.80 -34.60 -26.13
N THR A 748 -34.14 -33.97 -25.16
CA THR A 748 -33.96 -32.50 -25.07
C THR A 748 -32.97 -31.94 -26.09
N GLN A 749 -32.09 -32.77 -26.66
CA GLN A 749 -31.16 -32.36 -27.71
C GLN A 749 -31.89 -32.04 -29.03
N ALA A 750 -33.11 -32.56 -29.23
CA ALA A 750 -33.94 -32.28 -30.39
C ALA A 750 -34.88 -31.06 -30.22
N GLN A 751 -34.89 -30.38 -29.06
CA GLN A 751 -35.78 -29.23 -28.81
C GLN A 751 -35.07 -27.86 -28.81
N MET A 752 -33.82 -27.78 -29.22
CA MET A 752 -33.08 -26.51 -29.28
C MET A 752 -32.66 -26.20 -30.72
N SER A 753 -33.63 -25.82 -31.56
CA SER A 753 -33.35 -25.10 -32.81
C SER A 753 -34.53 -24.18 -33.14
N GLU A 754 -34.58 -23.05 -32.44
CA GLU A 754 -35.15 -21.80 -32.98
C GLU A 754 -34.05 -20.74 -32.90
N ASP A 755 -33.11 -20.81 -33.84
CA ASP A 755 -32.25 -19.67 -34.14
C ASP A 755 -33.03 -18.68 -35.03
N PRO A 756 -32.99 -17.36 -34.76
CA PRO A 756 -33.52 -16.36 -35.66
C PRO A 756 -32.71 -16.32 -36.97
N PRO A 757 -33.28 -15.90 -38.11
CA PRO A 757 -32.62 -16.01 -39.40
C PRO A 757 -31.33 -15.18 -39.43
N HIS A 758 -30.23 -15.81 -39.87
CA HIS A 758 -28.96 -15.13 -40.08
C HIS A 758 -29.11 -13.95 -41.05
N SER A 759 -28.63 -12.78 -40.65
CA SER A 759 -28.66 -11.58 -41.49
C SER A 759 -27.80 -11.78 -42.74
N THR A 760 -28.45 -11.74 -43.90
CA THR A 760 -27.85 -11.70 -45.23
C THR A 760 -27.14 -10.36 -45.47
N HIS A 761 -25.88 -10.23 -45.06
CA HIS A 761 -25.04 -9.11 -45.49
C HIS A 761 -23.73 -9.61 -46.10
N HIS A 762 -23.64 -9.51 -47.43
CA HIS A 762 -22.42 -9.74 -48.19
C HIS A 762 -21.58 -8.46 -48.23
N GLY A 763 -20.70 -8.25 -47.24
CA GLY A 763 -19.71 -7.18 -47.24
C GLY A 763 -18.30 -7.74 -47.53
N SER A 764 -17.51 -7.02 -48.35
CA SER A 764 -16.11 -7.37 -48.64
C SER A 764 -15.25 -7.32 -47.38
N ARG A 765 -14.34 -8.30 -47.23
CA ARG A 765 -13.54 -8.60 -46.02
C ARG A 765 -12.54 -7.52 -45.57
N GLY A 766 -12.65 -6.30 -46.11
CA GLY A 766 -11.78 -5.15 -45.84
C GLY A 766 -12.52 -3.81 -45.64
N GLU A 767 -13.86 -3.80 -45.63
CA GLU A 767 -14.63 -2.60 -45.28
C GLU A 767 -15.19 -2.71 -43.87
N GLU A 768 -14.98 -1.67 -43.07
CA GLU A 768 -15.45 -1.56 -41.70
C GLU A 768 -16.98 -1.39 -41.69
N ARG A 769 -17.67 -2.25 -40.94
CA ARG A 769 -19.13 -2.27 -40.90
C ARG A 769 -19.63 -1.02 -40.18
N PRO A 770 -20.54 -0.21 -40.76
CA PRO A 770 -21.09 0.96 -40.10
C PRO A 770 -21.78 0.57 -38.79
N TYR A 771 -21.27 1.10 -37.69
CA TYR A 771 -21.80 0.94 -36.35
C TYR A 771 -22.10 2.32 -35.76
N CYS A 772 -23.27 2.46 -35.15
CA CYS A 772 -23.67 3.68 -34.49
C CYS A 772 -23.47 3.53 -32.98
N GLU A 773 -22.53 4.28 -32.42
CA GLU A 773 -22.29 4.30 -30.96
C GLU A 773 -23.37 5.06 -30.19
N ILE A 774 -24.25 5.81 -30.87
CA ILE A 774 -25.32 6.59 -30.23
C ILE A 774 -26.54 5.71 -29.91
N CYS A 775 -26.92 4.78 -30.80
CA CYS A 775 -28.06 3.86 -30.61
C CYS A 775 -27.65 2.37 -30.56
N GLU A 776 -26.36 2.09 -30.55
CA GLU A 776 -25.76 0.73 -30.47
C GLU A 776 -26.21 -0.26 -31.57
N MET A 777 -26.62 0.25 -32.73
CA MET A 777 -27.08 -0.55 -33.85
C MET A 777 -26.11 -0.55 -35.05
N PHE A 778 -25.95 -1.71 -35.68
CA PHE A 778 -25.23 -1.86 -36.95
C PHE A 778 -26.10 -1.42 -38.13
N GLY A 779 -25.52 -0.69 -39.09
CA GLY A 779 -26.19 -0.33 -40.36
C GLY A 779 -26.10 1.15 -40.75
N HIS A 780 -25.64 2.03 -39.85
CA HIS A 780 -25.32 3.43 -40.12
C HIS A 780 -24.21 3.91 -39.18
N TRP A 781 -23.58 5.04 -39.49
CA TRP A 781 -22.59 5.69 -38.63
C TRP A 781 -23.27 6.66 -37.66
N ALA A 782 -22.64 6.92 -36.51
CA ALA A 782 -23.11 7.87 -35.51
C ALA A 782 -23.50 9.25 -36.08
N THR A 783 -22.82 9.71 -37.14
CA THR A 783 -23.10 11.00 -37.79
C THR A 783 -24.45 11.08 -38.50
N ASN A 784 -25.09 9.94 -38.77
CA ASN A 784 -26.36 9.84 -39.49
C ASN A 784 -27.48 9.31 -38.57
N CYS A 785 -27.25 9.26 -37.26
CA CYS A 785 -28.25 8.90 -36.27
C CYS A 785 -29.21 10.08 -36.06
N ASN A 786 -30.51 9.80 -35.95
CA ASN A 786 -31.50 10.81 -35.62
C ASN A 786 -31.54 10.95 -34.09
N ASP A 787 -31.27 12.14 -33.56
CA ASP A 787 -31.08 12.39 -32.11
C ASP A 787 -32.31 12.10 -31.22
N ASP A 788 -33.48 11.83 -31.82
CA ASP A 788 -34.76 11.67 -31.11
C ASP A 788 -35.06 10.22 -30.63
N GLU A 789 -34.18 9.25 -30.89
CA GLU A 789 -34.30 7.87 -30.39
C GLU A 789 -33.07 7.50 -29.56
N THR A 790 -32.94 8.07 -28.36
CA THR A 790 -31.97 7.62 -27.34
C THR A 790 -32.69 6.88 -26.21
N PHE A 791 -32.10 5.76 -25.78
CA PHE A 791 -32.52 4.94 -24.64
C PHE A 791 -31.85 5.40 -23.34
#